data_AF-A0A9P7TU71-F1
#
_entry.id   AF-A0A9P7TU71-F1
#
_cell.length_a   1.000
_cell.length_b   1.000
_cell.length_c   1.000
_cell.angle_alpha   90.00
_cell.angle_beta   90.00
_cell.angle_gamma   90.00
#
_symmetry.space_group_name_H-M   'P 1'
#
loop_
_entity.id
_entity.type
_entity.pdbx_description
1 polymer ?
#
loop_
_entity_poly.entity_id
_entity_poly.type
_entity_poly.pdbx_seq_one_letter_code
_entity_poly.pdbx_strand_id
1 'polypeptide(L)'
;MLQEKKTIDFGSSKSGGRSVDPSDKLFTEFYVDFISIIGRPLQAVTKLDCPLLDTVTMTFSNWSEPYAAKHASGIDFKLTGRTFRLAKTDKRENWFIVMHPKRAAMTEDPKGHRKLNQGLETDSGMLKGRATCLAAYITEVFKDPLLIGHGVEPCWRPGGRESQTFEYAAWAAFQEQFMQGWSEWSRSQSHDSFWTTNEPAFHCYCYGQNQKILIEDDLGMKFSELELEFYVPPHLEDEETSSEDSHQDDPMQESDDQDDPMRDFDDRDFPPPDVDAQDDSMQREEIGDSEEDGDFQEPRYSTNSRARARTSNSNASQNRNLQDEEMGDRDAESRSSEESRSSTNSQSRAPTSNTYRSRRARVLAAQDRLISQTDGLKQLETDWNSRYDIHRIATMSYALAVCVHSKTKDGAVHSLLADRNQVQKQYAPQSRTFTFYSQAFSPVYGNFSSNGPPNFLAPLVTALRGNMSLDNEGAEVLSFGYFQGYSNIKRAVRHSKQALLATKGFATAGMTIPSTSAANHAVTRRRRENALLRMRGGVTPERPDESKPFAREREQLQTFIDRKEVPYRLEQVVSVDMRRVTAHRRTFRLMMRPIVQLIRFFLCEREIFTPIFRSIPIDVFPRIMCAYSRLFELALDEMYSRFESGNQVGLNLADSEAVAIFDRLGGYIFTGSDRHLPGRVLRPLGTVESLRRGGWPYIDPTILDIVSGSIKLQRWPMSPDTGRPTLLHTDELRFHYGAVVAASRESELWLAQLGHEGITGPQAMIDYVTELVESRWVIETRGFMAKQLRKKLHRSTPGGTLLSSVDILAGDRALAAWEEEAYPFRIEALDRLTKGLEPCIPRLFIDTQDPRTRRDHAYNLVHLVFQQQPGIHACKAATWPDALHGIMAKWYAAQQSHGIRAGDCVRTWAPIVNERMRVLGIEWVPGNAGGRIVSTAIVKLKNDIFATPRIPVAEPGTFHHEAEETEILHDLNLQRELAAQNEVSVIDFGCEFPFKEIPHLIQQGYDETLTINDRIKAHYSVTMSSLSGHIDHPFCQLMLMLILTICASTETPQVLPEAREFSVSTDNRHRDKAQLALVMATRMLWFLFPNEFSWTEDPWVNALSVKEMTKKIGTCTTRLTGGWIEANVTSEHKGTNNRILRQLGWVRSRGSRATPRNTDMTIESDVILMQRKIDLVEAMSRPADFIAMVFMTQDETWVHRCQSIIRTSPRRPHN
;
A
#
# COMPACT_ATOMS: atom_id res chain seq x y z
N MET A 1 26.60 -20.19 -6.65
CA MET A 1 26.53 -19.34 -7.87
C MET A 1 26.22 -17.88 -7.57
N LEU A 2 25.01 -17.53 -7.09
CA LEU A 2 24.61 -16.12 -6.90
C LEU A 2 25.40 -15.38 -5.80
N GLN A 3 26.10 -16.09 -4.92
CA GLN A 3 26.98 -15.54 -3.90
C GLN A 3 28.46 -15.44 -4.34
N GLU A 4 28.74 -15.70 -5.63
CA GLU A 4 30.06 -15.50 -6.23
C GLU A 4 30.03 -14.25 -7.10
N LYS A 5 31.00 -13.35 -6.93
CA LYS A 5 31.17 -12.20 -7.84
C LYS A 5 31.70 -12.71 -9.18
N LYS A 6 30.95 -12.46 -10.25
CA LYS A 6 31.28 -12.84 -11.62
C LYS A 6 31.04 -11.67 -12.57
N THR A 7 31.51 -11.79 -13.80
CA THR A 7 31.27 -10.82 -14.87
C THR A 7 30.87 -11.58 -16.12
N ILE A 8 29.76 -11.18 -16.74
CA ILE A 8 29.24 -11.79 -17.97
C ILE A 8 29.03 -10.70 -19.02
N ASP A 9 29.86 -10.74 -20.06
CA ASP A 9 29.64 -9.98 -21.29
C ASP A 9 29.36 -10.95 -22.47
N PHE A 10 28.07 -11.23 -22.66
CA PHE A 10 27.57 -12.03 -23.77
C PHE A 10 27.59 -11.29 -25.12
N GLY A 11 27.80 -9.97 -25.13
CA GLY A 11 27.98 -9.18 -26.36
C GLY A 11 29.45 -8.99 -26.76
N SER A 12 30.41 -9.46 -25.96
CA SER A 12 31.84 -9.42 -26.27
C SER A 12 32.20 -10.20 -27.53
N SER A 13 33.30 -9.82 -28.18
CA SER A 13 33.84 -10.51 -29.36
C SER A 13 34.24 -11.96 -29.08
N LYS A 14 34.61 -12.29 -27.83
CA LYS A 14 34.86 -13.67 -27.38
C LYS A 14 33.60 -14.55 -27.45
N SER A 15 32.42 -13.95 -27.33
CA SER A 15 31.12 -14.60 -27.48
C SER A 15 30.56 -14.49 -28.91
N GLY A 16 31.39 -14.09 -29.89
CA GLY A 16 30.95 -13.82 -31.27
C GLY A 16 30.12 -12.54 -31.44
N GLY A 17 29.88 -11.78 -30.36
CA GLY A 17 29.16 -10.51 -30.42
C GLY A 17 30.03 -9.39 -31.00
N ARG A 18 29.52 -8.67 -32.00
CA ARG A 18 30.24 -7.62 -32.72
C ARG A 18 29.32 -6.44 -33.07
N SER A 19 29.88 -5.38 -33.65
CA SER A 19 29.06 -4.39 -34.37
C SER A 19 28.37 -5.06 -35.57
N VAL A 20 27.28 -4.47 -36.05
CA VAL A 20 26.74 -4.81 -37.38
C VAL A 20 27.84 -4.56 -38.42
N ASP A 21 28.05 -5.51 -39.31
CA ASP A 21 29.06 -5.45 -40.37
C ASP A 21 28.38 -4.97 -41.67
N PRO A 22 29.03 -4.14 -42.52
CA PRO A 22 28.44 -3.71 -43.79
C PRO A 22 28.05 -4.86 -44.75
N SER A 23 28.62 -6.06 -44.57
CA SER A 23 28.26 -7.27 -45.32
C SER A 23 27.13 -8.10 -44.68
N ASP A 24 26.58 -7.69 -43.53
CA ASP A 24 25.40 -8.31 -42.92
C ASP A 24 24.14 -8.02 -43.75
N LYS A 25 23.39 -9.07 -44.07
CA LYS A 25 22.10 -8.97 -44.75
C LYS A 25 21.01 -8.60 -43.74
N LEU A 26 20.68 -7.31 -43.70
CA LEU A 26 19.56 -6.78 -42.93
C LEU A 26 18.25 -6.86 -43.72
N PHE A 27 17.17 -7.19 -43.03
CA PHE A 27 15.81 -7.22 -43.58
C PHE A 27 14.87 -6.42 -42.67
N THR A 28 13.96 -5.64 -43.23
CA THR A 28 13.07 -4.74 -42.49
C THR A 28 11.60 -5.01 -42.79
N GLU A 29 10.79 -5.15 -41.76
CA GLU A 29 9.33 -5.24 -41.88
C GLU A 29 8.66 -4.06 -41.17
N PHE A 30 7.64 -3.47 -41.80
CA PHE A 30 7.00 -2.25 -41.32
C PHE A 30 5.58 -2.51 -40.81
N TYR A 31 5.19 -1.83 -39.74
CA TYR A 31 3.89 -1.98 -39.07
C TYR A 31 3.40 -0.63 -38.54
N VAL A 32 2.08 -0.44 -38.51
CA VAL A 32 1.46 0.56 -37.62
C VAL A 32 1.02 -0.14 -36.34
N ASP A 33 1.56 0.26 -35.19
CA ASP A 33 1.26 -0.40 -33.91
C ASP A 33 0.28 0.37 -33.02
N PHE A 34 0.35 1.70 -33.10
CA PHE A 34 -0.51 2.63 -32.38
C PHE A 34 -1.15 3.59 -33.37
N ILE A 35 -2.42 3.89 -33.15
CA ILE A 35 -3.18 4.98 -33.79
C ILE A 35 -3.96 5.67 -32.68
N SER A 36 -4.02 7.00 -32.70
CA SER A 36 -4.91 7.82 -31.88
C SER A 36 -5.50 8.94 -32.72
N ILE A 37 -6.81 9.13 -32.59
CA ILE A 37 -7.58 10.19 -33.25
C ILE A 37 -8.28 11.00 -32.17
N ILE A 38 -7.99 12.29 -32.15
CA ILE A 38 -8.64 13.30 -31.32
C ILE A 38 -9.61 14.05 -32.24
N GLY A 39 -10.91 13.89 -32.01
CA GLY A 39 -11.94 14.67 -32.69
C GLY A 39 -11.90 16.15 -32.32
N ARG A 40 -12.51 16.99 -33.15
CA ARG A 40 -12.86 18.36 -32.76
C ARG A 40 -14.04 18.32 -31.77
N PRO A 41 -14.13 19.27 -30.83
CA PRO A 41 -15.33 19.47 -30.05
C PRO A 41 -16.56 19.69 -30.95
N LEU A 42 -17.72 19.19 -30.52
CA LEU A 42 -19.00 19.33 -31.23
C LEU A 42 -19.00 18.75 -32.67
N GLN A 43 -18.18 17.74 -32.96
CA GLN A 43 -18.11 17.08 -34.27
C GLN A 43 -18.06 15.55 -34.11
N ALA A 44 -18.88 14.82 -34.88
CA ALA A 44 -18.70 13.38 -35.09
C ALA A 44 -17.39 13.11 -35.83
N VAL A 45 -16.68 12.03 -35.51
CA VAL A 45 -15.36 11.72 -36.10
C VAL A 45 -15.46 10.69 -37.24
N THR A 46 -16.50 9.86 -37.21
CA THR A 46 -16.75 8.79 -38.18
C THR A 46 -17.64 9.23 -39.33
N LYS A 47 -17.44 8.63 -40.50
CA LYS A 47 -18.27 8.85 -41.69
C LYS A 47 -19.54 7.99 -41.68
N LEU A 48 -20.64 8.56 -42.17
CA LEU A 48 -21.93 7.89 -42.36
C LEU A 48 -21.92 6.89 -43.53
N ASP A 49 -21.17 7.19 -44.58
CA ASP A 49 -21.05 6.42 -45.83
C ASP A 49 -20.01 5.27 -45.75
N CYS A 50 -19.72 4.77 -44.54
CA CYS A 50 -18.69 3.76 -44.31
C CYS A 50 -19.09 2.38 -44.89
N PRO A 51 -18.36 1.82 -45.88
CA PRO A 51 -18.71 0.56 -46.55
C PRO A 51 -18.20 -0.70 -45.83
N LEU A 52 -17.74 -0.58 -44.58
CA LEU A 52 -17.09 -1.67 -43.85
C LEU A 52 -18.07 -2.46 -42.97
N LEU A 53 -17.93 -3.79 -43.00
CA LEU A 53 -18.56 -4.74 -42.06
C LEU A 53 -17.92 -4.70 -40.66
N ASP A 54 -17.31 -3.58 -40.27
CA ASP A 54 -16.64 -3.39 -38.97
C ASP A 54 -17.68 -3.09 -37.88
N THR A 55 -17.64 -3.86 -36.79
CA THR A 55 -18.55 -3.74 -35.65
C THR A 55 -17.98 -2.92 -34.49
N VAL A 56 -18.88 -2.25 -33.75
CA VAL A 56 -18.55 -1.43 -32.59
C VAL A 56 -19.44 -1.80 -31.40
N THR A 57 -18.86 -2.35 -30.33
CA THR A 57 -19.59 -2.72 -29.11
C THR A 57 -19.54 -1.59 -28.07
N MET A 58 -20.69 -1.00 -27.75
CA MET A 58 -20.85 0.00 -26.69
C MET A 58 -21.26 -0.65 -25.37
N THR A 59 -20.74 -0.15 -24.24
CA THR A 59 -21.13 -0.59 -22.89
C THR A 59 -20.75 0.46 -21.85
N PHE A 60 -21.60 0.65 -20.83
CA PHE A 60 -21.28 1.52 -19.70
C PHE A 60 -20.61 0.79 -18.52
N SER A 61 -20.28 -0.50 -18.68
CA SER A 61 -19.58 -1.30 -17.66
C SER A 61 -18.23 -0.68 -17.24
N ASN A 62 -17.41 -0.33 -18.22
CA ASN A 62 -16.05 0.18 -18.04
C ASN A 62 -15.97 1.72 -18.03
N TRP A 63 -17.08 2.44 -17.84
CA TRP A 63 -17.23 3.88 -18.04
C TRP A 63 -16.12 4.78 -17.43
N SER A 64 -15.52 4.36 -16.32
CA SER A 64 -14.43 5.04 -15.60
C SER A 64 -13.02 4.47 -15.88
N GLU A 65 -12.83 3.69 -16.95
CA GLU A 65 -11.51 3.21 -17.37
C GLU A 65 -10.59 4.40 -17.72
N PRO A 66 -9.37 4.52 -17.16
CA PRO A 66 -8.50 5.67 -17.38
C PRO A 66 -8.06 5.85 -18.84
N TYR A 67 -7.86 7.11 -19.24
CA TYR A 67 -7.50 7.49 -20.61
C TYR A 67 -6.01 7.25 -20.90
N ALA A 68 -5.66 5.99 -21.14
CA ALA A 68 -4.28 5.51 -21.26
C ALA A 68 -3.56 5.82 -22.60
N ALA A 69 -3.90 6.92 -23.30
CA ALA A 69 -3.36 7.27 -24.61
C ALA A 69 -1.98 7.96 -24.54
N LYS A 70 -1.00 7.29 -23.93
CA LYS A 70 0.39 7.74 -23.61
C LYS A 70 1.20 8.44 -24.72
N HIS A 71 0.73 8.37 -25.97
CA HIS A 71 1.43 8.83 -27.17
C HIS A 71 0.54 9.74 -28.05
N ALA A 72 -0.64 10.12 -27.55
CA ALA A 72 -1.56 11.04 -28.23
C ALA A 72 -1.21 12.50 -27.90
N SER A 73 -0.58 13.19 -28.85
CA SER A 73 -0.38 14.65 -28.78
C SER A 73 -1.66 15.40 -29.15
N GLY A 74 -1.81 16.64 -28.72
CA GLY A 74 -2.93 17.52 -29.10
C GLY A 74 -3.98 17.72 -28.01
N ILE A 75 -3.73 17.20 -26.79
CA ILE A 75 -4.49 17.52 -25.58
C ILE A 75 -3.66 18.52 -24.77
N ASP A 76 -4.15 19.75 -24.67
CA ASP A 76 -3.49 20.92 -24.06
C ASP A 76 -4.11 21.31 -22.69
N PHE A 77 -4.82 20.37 -22.05
CA PHE A 77 -5.49 20.52 -20.75
C PHE A 77 -5.43 19.22 -19.92
N LYS A 78 -5.52 19.33 -18.58
CA LYS A 78 -5.61 18.20 -17.64
C LYS A 78 -6.86 17.34 -17.92
N LEU A 79 -6.76 16.02 -17.93
CA LEU A 79 -7.87 15.10 -18.26
C LEU A 79 -8.71 14.66 -17.05
N THR A 80 -8.28 15.03 -15.84
CA THR A 80 -8.87 14.66 -14.56
C THR A 80 -10.38 14.92 -14.54
N GLY A 81 -11.17 13.90 -14.24
CA GLY A 81 -12.63 14.00 -14.17
C GLY A 81 -13.37 14.31 -15.49
N ARG A 82 -12.73 14.21 -16.66
CA ARG A 82 -13.28 14.68 -17.97
C ARG A 82 -13.61 13.60 -18.99
N THR A 83 -13.27 12.34 -18.73
CA THR A 83 -13.38 11.26 -19.72
C THR A 83 -14.49 10.25 -19.36
N PHE A 84 -15.17 9.74 -20.39
CA PHE A 84 -16.16 8.66 -20.29
C PHE A 84 -15.83 7.58 -21.33
N ARG A 85 -15.52 6.37 -20.86
CA ARG A 85 -15.21 5.20 -21.68
C ARG A 85 -16.51 4.64 -22.28
N LEU A 86 -16.63 4.65 -23.61
CA LEU A 86 -17.92 4.41 -24.28
C LEU A 86 -18.02 3.07 -25.04
N ALA A 87 -17.13 2.82 -26.01
CA ALA A 87 -17.27 1.68 -26.93
C ALA A 87 -15.94 1.06 -27.36
N LYS A 88 -15.95 -0.16 -27.89
CA LYS A 88 -14.76 -0.88 -28.33
C LYS A 88 -15.01 -1.56 -29.68
N THR A 89 -14.04 -1.52 -30.58
CA THR A 89 -14.07 -2.34 -31.82
C THR A 89 -13.35 -3.66 -31.63
N ASP A 90 -13.67 -4.66 -32.45
CA ASP A 90 -12.96 -5.95 -32.47
C ASP A 90 -11.46 -5.78 -32.80
N LYS A 91 -11.16 -4.77 -33.62
CA LYS A 91 -9.80 -4.27 -33.92
C LYS A 91 -9.11 -3.55 -32.74
N ARG A 92 -9.72 -3.59 -31.54
CA ARG A 92 -9.22 -3.09 -30.25
C ARG A 92 -9.12 -1.57 -30.10
N GLU A 93 -9.81 -0.81 -30.94
CA GLU A 93 -9.91 0.64 -30.77
C GLU A 93 -10.83 0.96 -29.57
N ASN A 94 -10.31 1.70 -28.59
CA ASN A 94 -11.05 2.14 -27.42
C ASN A 94 -11.61 3.55 -27.65
N TRP A 95 -12.93 3.69 -27.64
CA TRP A 95 -13.64 4.95 -27.83
C TRP A 95 -14.02 5.62 -26.51
N PHE A 96 -13.83 6.94 -26.45
CA PHE A 96 -14.13 7.80 -25.32
C PHE A 96 -14.89 9.05 -25.78
N ILE A 97 -15.76 9.57 -24.92
CA ILE A 97 -16.13 10.99 -24.95
C ILE A 97 -15.18 11.71 -23.99
N VAL A 98 -14.58 12.81 -24.44
CA VAL A 98 -13.68 13.65 -23.65
C VAL A 98 -14.23 15.07 -23.62
N MET A 99 -14.29 15.68 -22.43
CA MET A 99 -14.81 17.03 -22.23
C MET A 99 -13.67 18.06 -22.33
N HIS A 100 -13.58 18.73 -23.48
CA HIS A 100 -12.64 19.81 -23.77
C HIS A 100 -13.11 21.12 -23.12
N PRO A 101 -12.25 21.91 -22.48
CA PRO A 101 -12.62 23.23 -21.99
C PRO A 101 -12.86 24.20 -23.15
N LYS A 102 -13.93 24.99 -23.07
CA LYS A 102 -14.14 26.13 -23.98
C LYS A 102 -13.04 27.16 -23.74
N ARG A 103 -12.56 27.82 -24.80
CA ARG A 103 -11.44 28.80 -24.74
C ARG A 103 -11.61 29.88 -23.65
N ALA A 104 -12.84 30.33 -23.40
CA ALA A 104 -13.15 31.33 -22.37
C ALA A 104 -13.00 30.83 -20.91
N ALA A 105 -12.81 29.53 -20.71
CA ALA A 105 -12.57 28.88 -19.40
C ALA A 105 -11.11 28.40 -19.22
N MET A 106 -10.20 28.73 -20.15
CA MET A 106 -8.77 28.44 -20.02
C MET A 106 -8.06 29.59 -19.31
N THR A 107 -7.92 29.49 -17.99
CA THR A 107 -7.31 30.52 -17.13
C THR A 107 -5.84 30.26 -16.77
N GLU A 108 -5.22 29.19 -17.29
CA GLU A 108 -3.79 28.87 -17.12
C GLU A 108 -2.98 29.31 -18.37
N ASP A 109 -1.77 29.88 -18.19
CA ASP A 109 -0.96 30.43 -19.31
C ASP A 109 -0.44 29.30 -20.23
N PRO A 110 -0.77 29.32 -21.55
CA PRO A 110 -0.36 28.28 -22.48
C PRO A 110 1.17 28.10 -22.63
N LYS A 111 2.01 29.04 -22.16
CA LYS A 111 3.48 28.98 -22.30
C LYS A 111 4.15 27.86 -21.49
N GLY A 112 3.50 27.33 -20.45
CA GLY A 112 4.10 26.29 -19.59
C GLY A 112 4.06 24.86 -20.17
N HIS A 113 3.04 24.51 -20.96
CA HIS A 113 2.58 23.12 -21.10
C HIS A 113 3.33 22.24 -22.12
N ARG A 114 4.59 22.52 -22.44
CA ARG A 114 5.38 21.72 -23.41
C ARG A 114 5.79 20.32 -22.92
N LYS A 115 5.51 19.98 -21.65
CA LYS A 115 5.71 18.65 -21.04
C LYS A 115 4.70 18.36 -19.90
N LEU A 116 3.43 18.07 -20.24
CA LEU A 116 2.56 17.29 -19.35
C LEU A 116 2.66 15.81 -19.74
N ASN A 117 2.58 14.90 -18.76
CA ASN A 117 2.66 13.44 -18.96
C ASN A 117 1.36 12.88 -19.60
N GLN A 118 1.10 13.26 -20.84
CA GLN A 118 -0.10 12.91 -21.61
C GLN A 118 -0.37 11.40 -21.59
N GLY A 119 -1.49 10.98 -20.98
CA GLY A 119 -2.02 9.61 -21.07
C GLY A 119 -1.67 8.66 -19.92
N LEU A 120 -1.41 9.17 -18.71
CA LEU A 120 -1.30 8.34 -17.49
C LEU A 120 -2.08 8.83 -16.26
N GLU A 121 -2.93 9.86 -16.38
CA GLU A 121 -3.84 10.26 -15.30
C GLU A 121 -4.80 9.09 -14.95
N THR A 122 -4.63 8.47 -13.78
CA THR A 122 -5.52 7.43 -13.25
C THR A 122 -6.94 7.95 -13.06
N ASP A 123 -7.05 9.24 -12.79
CA ASP A 123 -8.27 9.91 -12.35
C ASP A 123 -8.96 10.66 -13.50
N SER A 124 -8.65 10.31 -14.76
CA SER A 124 -9.28 10.91 -15.93
C SER A 124 -10.78 10.59 -16.03
N GLY A 125 -11.23 9.50 -15.42
CA GLY A 125 -12.64 9.09 -15.41
C GLY A 125 -13.50 10.12 -14.69
N MET A 126 -14.61 10.54 -15.29
CA MET A 126 -15.47 11.57 -14.69
C MET A 126 -16.14 11.13 -13.38
N LEU A 127 -16.66 12.07 -12.60
CA LEU A 127 -17.38 11.74 -11.36
C LEU A 127 -18.66 10.95 -11.67
N LYS A 128 -18.99 9.94 -10.85
CA LYS A 128 -20.12 9.02 -11.08
C LYS A 128 -21.47 9.73 -11.26
N GLY A 129 -21.69 10.87 -10.59
CA GLY A 129 -22.86 11.73 -10.82
C GLY A 129 -22.93 12.23 -12.27
N ARG A 130 -21.85 12.88 -12.73
CA ARG A 130 -21.73 13.38 -14.11
C ARG A 130 -21.84 12.27 -15.16
N ALA A 131 -21.21 11.12 -14.89
CA ALA A 131 -21.34 9.93 -15.73
C ALA A 131 -22.78 9.41 -15.84
N THR A 132 -23.58 9.57 -14.78
CA THR A 132 -24.99 9.15 -14.79
C THR A 132 -25.84 10.10 -15.64
N CYS A 133 -25.60 11.41 -15.58
CA CYS A 133 -26.24 12.39 -16.45
C CYS A 133 -25.86 12.18 -17.93
N LEU A 134 -24.57 11.95 -18.22
CA LEU A 134 -24.09 11.69 -19.58
C LEU A 134 -24.63 10.35 -20.13
N ALA A 135 -24.67 9.29 -19.31
CA ALA A 135 -25.27 8.01 -19.69
C ALA A 135 -26.78 8.16 -20.01
N ALA A 136 -27.51 8.94 -19.22
CA ALA A 136 -28.91 9.24 -19.49
C ALA A 136 -29.07 9.97 -20.84
N TYR A 137 -28.24 10.98 -21.13
CA TYR A 137 -28.25 11.66 -22.43
C TYR A 137 -27.93 10.72 -23.59
N ILE A 138 -26.93 9.83 -23.46
CA ILE A 138 -26.63 8.81 -24.48
C ILE A 138 -27.86 7.92 -24.73
N THR A 139 -28.55 7.44 -23.68
CA THR A 139 -29.79 6.65 -23.86
C THR A 139 -30.97 7.44 -24.41
N GLU A 140 -30.93 8.77 -24.35
CA GLU A 140 -31.93 9.66 -24.96
C GLU A 140 -31.67 9.89 -26.44
N VAL A 141 -30.41 10.00 -26.87
CA VAL A 141 -30.03 10.07 -28.29
C VAL A 141 -30.53 8.85 -29.07
N PHE A 142 -30.53 7.65 -28.45
CA PHE A 142 -31.09 6.43 -29.07
C PHE A 142 -32.63 6.40 -29.21
N LYS A 143 -33.34 7.48 -28.84
CA LYS A 143 -34.75 7.71 -29.20
C LYS A 143 -34.91 8.34 -30.59
N ASP A 144 -33.84 8.75 -31.25
CA ASP A 144 -33.90 9.29 -32.61
C ASP A 144 -34.37 8.22 -33.63
N PRO A 145 -35.19 8.57 -34.65
CA PRO A 145 -35.67 7.61 -35.64
C PRO A 145 -34.58 6.83 -36.40
N LEU A 146 -33.34 7.35 -36.49
CA LEU A 146 -32.21 6.65 -37.10
C LEU A 146 -31.51 5.66 -36.14
N LEU A 147 -31.88 5.67 -34.85
CA LEU A 147 -31.22 4.92 -33.77
C LEU A 147 -32.17 4.00 -32.98
N ILE A 148 -33.48 4.22 -33.08
CA ILE A 148 -34.52 3.33 -32.56
C ILE A 148 -34.31 1.90 -33.06
N GLY A 149 -34.49 0.92 -32.16
CA GLY A 149 -34.35 -0.51 -32.47
C GLY A 149 -32.93 -1.06 -32.34
N HIS A 150 -31.89 -0.22 -32.27
CA HIS A 150 -30.51 -0.69 -32.13
C HIS A 150 -30.12 -1.23 -30.73
N GLY A 151 -31.03 -1.25 -29.74
CA GLY A 151 -30.87 -2.02 -28.49
C GLY A 151 -30.21 -1.29 -27.31
N VAL A 152 -30.12 0.05 -27.35
CA VAL A 152 -29.73 0.87 -26.20
C VAL A 152 -30.98 1.39 -25.52
N GLU A 153 -31.12 1.12 -24.22
CA GLU A 153 -32.36 1.39 -23.49
C GLU A 153 -32.17 2.40 -22.34
N PRO A 154 -33.22 3.16 -21.96
CA PRO A 154 -33.23 4.03 -20.78
C PRO A 154 -32.98 3.32 -19.43
N CYS A 155 -32.78 2.00 -19.41
CA CYS A 155 -32.36 1.23 -18.24
C CYS A 155 -30.83 1.20 -18.01
N TRP A 156 -30.01 1.47 -19.04
CA TRP A 156 -28.53 1.37 -18.98
C TRP A 156 -27.92 2.39 -18.00
N ARG A 157 -26.95 1.98 -17.16
CA ARG A 157 -26.30 2.86 -16.15
C ARG A 157 -24.78 2.68 -16.07
N PRO A 158 -24.01 3.67 -15.59
CA PRO A 158 -22.58 3.53 -15.32
C PRO A 158 -22.27 2.37 -14.37
N GLY A 159 -21.50 1.39 -14.83
CA GLY A 159 -21.16 0.15 -14.11
C GLY A 159 -22.18 -0.98 -14.25
N GLY A 160 -23.21 -0.79 -15.08
CA GLY A 160 -24.13 -1.86 -15.50
C GLY A 160 -23.46 -2.92 -16.38
N ARG A 161 -24.16 -4.01 -16.69
CA ARG A 161 -23.62 -5.13 -17.49
C ARG A 161 -24.07 -5.11 -18.93
N GLU A 162 -24.81 -4.08 -19.32
CA GLU A 162 -25.43 -3.96 -20.61
C GLU A 162 -24.36 -3.63 -21.67
N SER A 163 -24.45 -4.30 -22.81
CA SER A 163 -23.54 -4.12 -23.93
C SER A 163 -24.26 -4.45 -25.23
N GLN A 164 -24.02 -3.66 -26.27
CA GLN A 164 -24.70 -3.81 -27.55
C GLN A 164 -23.72 -3.49 -28.69
N THR A 165 -23.83 -4.25 -29.78
CA THR A 165 -22.93 -4.14 -30.93
C THR A 165 -23.66 -3.56 -32.12
N PHE A 166 -23.07 -2.53 -32.74
CA PHE A 166 -23.61 -1.83 -33.90
C PHE A 166 -22.73 -2.05 -35.13
N GLU A 167 -23.35 -1.93 -36.30
CA GLU A 167 -22.65 -1.66 -37.55
C GLU A 167 -22.09 -0.23 -37.55
N TYR A 168 -21.02 0.01 -38.32
CA TYR A 168 -20.31 1.30 -38.33
C TYR A 168 -21.20 2.49 -38.73
N ALA A 169 -22.19 2.28 -39.60
CA ALA A 169 -23.14 3.32 -40.02
C ALA A 169 -24.03 3.80 -38.86
N ALA A 170 -24.57 2.89 -38.05
CA ALA A 170 -25.35 3.24 -36.85
C ALA A 170 -24.48 3.88 -35.76
N TRP A 171 -23.21 3.47 -35.64
CA TRP A 171 -22.22 4.14 -34.79
C TRP A 171 -21.94 5.58 -35.23
N ALA A 172 -21.85 5.84 -36.54
CA ALA A 172 -21.69 7.19 -37.08
C ALA A 172 -22.94 8.06 -36.89
N ALA A 173 -24.13 7.50 -37.15
CA ALA A 173 -25.41 8.19 -36.88
C ALA A 173 -25.55 8.58 -35.40
N PHE A 174 -25.13 7.70 -34.48
CA PHE A 174 -25.09 8.02 -33.04
C PHE A 174 -24.18 9.21 -32.75
N GLN A 175 -22.97 9.26 -33.31
CA GLN A 175 -22.05 10.38 -33.09
C GLN A 175 -22.62 11.71 -33.62
N GLU A 176 -23.28 11.70 -34.77
CA GLU A 176 -23.90 12.90 -35.35
C GLU A 176 -25.05 13.40 -34.47
N GLN A 177 -26.00 12.54 -34.10
CA GLN A 177 -27.15 12.94 -33.27
C GLN A 177 -26.73 13.39 -31.86
N PHE A 178 -25.73 12.73 -31.28
CA PHE A 178 -25.14 13.13 -29.99
C PHE A 178 -24.51 14.54 -30.05
N MET A 179 -23.86 14.90 -31.16
CA MET A 179 -23.24 16.22 -31.31
C MET A 179 -24.25 17.32 -31.65
N GLN A 180 -25.28 17.01 -32.42
CA GLN A 180 -26.36 17.94 -32.77
C GLN A 180 -27.20 18.33 -31.54
N GLY A 181 -27.65 17.35 -30.75
CA GLY A 181 -28.47 17.60 -29.56
C GLY A 181 -27.71 18.22 -28.37
N TRP A 182 -26.37 18.14 -28.36
CA TRP A 182 -25.57 18.57 -27.20
C TRP A 182 -25.84 20.01 -26.79
N SER A 183 -26.00 20.94 -27.74
CA SER A 183 -26.13 22.37 -27.39
C SER A 183 -27.43 22.67 -26.64
N GLU A 184 -28.50 21.92 -26.89
CA GLU A 184 -29.77 22.05 -26.16
C GLU A 184 -29.69 21.35 -24.80
N TRP A 185 -29.23 20.09 -24.79
CA TRP A 185 -29.10 19.30 -23.56
C TRP A 185 -28.18 19.99 -22.54
N SER A 186 -27.00 20.46 -22.95
CA SER A 186 -26.03 21.11 -22.04
C SER A 186 -26.56 22.40 -21.41
N ARG A 187 -27.48 23.14 -22.07
CA ARG A 187 -28.18 24.29 -21.47
C ARG A 187 -29.19 23.86 -20.40
N SER A 188 -29.88 22.73 -20.57
CA SER A 188 -30.78 22.18 -19.55
C SER A 188 -30.04 21.76 -18.27
N GLN A 189 -28.78 21.36 -18.39
CA GLN A 189 -27.93 20.93 -17.26
C GLN A 189 -27.15 22.10 -16.61
N SER A 190 -27.61 23.35 -16.78
CA SER A 190 -26.95 24.59 -16.33
C SER A 190 -26.71 24.70 -14.81
N HIS A 191 -27.26 23.80 -14.01
CA HIS A 191 -27.00 23.68 -12.56
C HIS A 191 -25.58 23.16 -12.24
N ASP A 192 -24.91 22.47 -13.17
CA ASP A 192 -23.51 22.07 -13.06
C ASP A 192 -22.71 22.76 -14.18
N SER A 193 -21.90 23.76 -13.81
CA SER A 193 -21.14 24.60 -14.74
C SER A 193 -20.15 23.81 -15.60
N PHE A 194 -19.84 22.56 -15.26
CA PHE A 194 -19.05 21.66 -16.09
C PHE A 194 -19.67 21.44 -17.48
N TRP A 195 -21.00 21.32 -17.60
CA TRP A 195 -21.65 21.08 -18.89
C TRP A 195 -21.68 22.33 -19.79
N THR A 196 -21.69 23.53 -19.18
CA THR A 196 -21.74 24.80 -19.92
C THR A 196 -20.34 25.35 -20.25
N THR A 197 -19.31 25.00 -19.47
CA THR A 197 -17.91 25.41 -19.69
C THR A 197 -17.09 24.46 -20.57
N ASN A 198 -17.60 23.26 -20.87
CA ASN A 198 -16.89 22.25 -21.67
C ASN A 198 -17.71 21.79 -22.89
N GLU A 199 -17.04 21.13 -23.83
CA GLU A 199 -17.62 20.58 -25.06
C GLU A 199 -17.11 19.15 -25.27
N PRO A 200 -17.96 18.20 -25.68
CA PRO A 200 -17.54 16.84 -25.95
C PRO A 200 -16.80 16.76 -27.28
N ALA A 201 -15.75 15.95 -27.31
CA ALA A 201 -15.15 15.41 -28.52
C ALA A 201 -15.09 13.87 -28.43
N PHE A 202 -15.32 13.18 -29.55
CA PHE A 202 -15.02 11.75 -29.62
C PHE A 202 -13.51 11.54 -29.80
N HIS A 203 -12.95 10.71 -28.94
CA HIS A 203 -11.56 10.26 -29.04
C HIS A 203 -11.55 8.74 -29.26
N CYS A 204 -10.65 8.25 -30.10
CA CYS A 204 -10.36 6.82 -30.14
C CYS A 204 -8.85 6.55 -30.26
N TYR A 205 -8.40 5.46 -29.66
CA TYR A 205 -7.02 4.99 -29.83
C TYR A 205 -6.94 3.46 -29.76
N CYS A 206 -5.93 2.91 -30.44
CA CYS A 206 -5.60 1.49 -30.40
C CYS A 206 -4.10 1.30 -30.13
N TYR A 207 -3.77 0.26 -29.36
CA TYR A 207 -2.40 -0.16 -29.06
C TYR A 207 -2.17 -1.62 -29.46
N GLY A 208 -0.99 -1.91 -30.01
CA GLY A 208 -0.61 -3.27 -30.38
C GLY A 208 -1.40 -3.83 -31.57
N GLN A 209 -1.97 -2.98 -32.42
CA GLN A 209 -2.79 -3.42 -33.57
C GLN A 209 -1.93 -4.20 -34.58
N ASN A 210 -0.63 -3.89 -34.68
CA ASN A 210 0.34 -4.59 -35.53
C ASN A 210 -0.10 -4.72 -36.99
N GLN A 211 -0.74 -3.69 -37.57
CA GLN A 211 -1.14 -3.68 -38.97
C GLN A 211 0.14 -3.64 -39.83
N LYS A 212 0.49 -4.77 -40.45
CA LYS A 212 1.67 -4.89 -41.30
C LYS A 212 1.47 -4.07 -42.58
N ILE A 213 2.41 -3.18 -42.87
CA ILE A 213 2.50 -2.50 -44.17
C ILE A 213 3.19 -3.49 -45.10
N LEU A 214 2.45 -4.03 -46.06
CA LEU A 214 3.01 -4.86 -47.12
C LEU A 214 3.81 -3.99 -48.09
N ILE A 215 5.08 -4.34 -48.27
CA ILE A 215 5.99 -3.80 -49.28
C ILE A 215 6.53 -5.02 -50.02
N GLU A 216 6.40 -5.03 -51.34
CA GLU A 216 6.88 -6.13 -52.18
C GLU A 216 8.36 -5.90 -52.55
N ASP A 217 9.10 -6.98 -52.83
CA ASP A 217 10.57 -6.91 -52.97
C ASP A 217 11.02 -6.03 -54.16
N ASP A 218 10.21 -5.89 -55.22
CA ASP A 218 10.48 -4.99 -56.35
C ASP A 218 10.24 -3.51 -55.99
N LEU A 219 9.23 -3.21 -55.16
CA LEU A 219 8.97 -1.87 -54.67
C LEU A 219 10.11 -1.34 -53.79
N GLY A 220 10.89 -2.22 -53.14
CA GLY A 220 12.09 -1.84 -52.40
C GLY A 220 13.08 -1.00 -53.24
N MET A 221 13.22 -1.30 -54.53
CA MET A 221 14.03 -0.50 -55.46
C MET A 221 13.42 0.89 -55.71
N LYS A 222 12.09 0.97 -55.90
CA LYS A 222 11.36 2.24 -56.11
C LYS A 222 11.45 3.18 -54.89
N PHE A 223 11.58 2.64 -53.68
CA PHE A 223 11.92 3.45 -52.50
C PHE A 223 13.36 3.99 -52.56
N SER A 224 14.34 3.24 -53.09
CA SER A 224 15.71 3.76 -53.26
C SER A 224 15.82 4.85 -54.33
N GLU A 225 14.95 4.83 -55.33
CA GLU A 225 14.80 5.89 -56.35
C GLU A 225 14.14 7.18 -55.81
N LEU A 226 13.46 7.12 -54.65
CA LEU A 226 12.86 8.31 -54.04
C LEU A 226 13.96 9.23 -53.50
N GLU A 227 13.89 10.51 -53.88
CA GLU A 227 14.82 11.53 -53.41
C GLU A 227 14.69 11.76 -51.89
N LEU A 228 15.85 11.97 -51.23
CA LEU A 228 15.96 12.36 -49.82
C LEU A 228 15.07 13.58 -49.52
N GLU A 229 14.36 13.56 -48.40
CA GLU A 229 13.66 14.75 -47.90
C GLU A 229 14.71 15.81 -47.50
N PHE A 230 14.84 16.86 -48.31
CA PHE A 230 15.73 18.00 -48.08
C PHE A 230 14.98 19.17 -47.44
N TYR A 231 15.66 19.96 -46.61
CA TYR A 231 15.07 21.17 -46.02
C TYR A 231 15.01 22.32 -47.05
N VAL A 232 13.86 22.98 -47.16
CA VAL A 232 13.69 24.23 -47.92
C VAL A 232 13.87 25.43 -46.98
N PRO A 233 14.77 26.40 -47.26
CA PRO A 233 14.92 27.62 -46.45
C PRO A 233 13.68 28.55 -46.53
N PRO A 234 13.29 29.27 -45.45
CA PRO A 234 12.07 30.08 -45.46
C PRO A 234 12.16 31.42 -46.21
N HIS A 235 13.33 32.06 -46.25
CA HIS A 235 13.49 33.43 -46.77
C HIS A 235 13.70 33.47 -48.30
N LEU A 236 12.72 32.98 -49.06
CA LEU A 236 12.73 32.98 -50.54
C LEU A 236 11.35 33.26 -51.15
N GLU A 237 10.49 33.95 -50.41
CA GLU A 237 9.23 34.55 -50.86
C GLU A 237 9.31 36.06 -50.53
N ASP A 238 8.58 36.91 -51.26
CA ASP A 238 8.59 38.40 -51.22
C ASP A 238 9.55 39.18 -52.15
N GLU A 239 9.78 38.72 -53.40
CA GLU A 239 9.99 39.64 -54.55
C GLU A 239 9.43 39.03 -55.86
N GLU A 240 8.20 39.41 -56.25
CA GLU A 240 7.79 39.50 -57.67
C GLU A 240 6.50 40.34 -57.86
N THR A 241 6.70 41.64 -58.10
CA THR A 241 5.85 42.57 -58.88
C THR A 241 4.34 42.76 -58.55
N SER A 242 4.00 44.01 -58.20
CA SER A 242 2.78 44.68 -58.70
C SER A 242 3.14 46.12 -59.11
N SER A 243 2.91 46.48 -60.36
CA SER A 243 3.25 47.78 -60.95
C SER A 243 2.02 48.66 -61.15
N GLU A 244 2.09 49.95 -60.80
CA GLU A 244 1.48 51.09 -61.51
C GLU A 244 1.81 52.42 -60.79
N ASP A 245 2.23 53.43 -61.56
CA ASP A 245 2.11 54.91 -61.39
C ASP A 245 2.36 55.64 -60.02
N SER A 246 2.93 56.85 -59.96
CA SER A 246 3.39 57.79 -61.01
C SER A 246 4.52 58.75 -60.53
N HIS A 247 5.15 59.42 -61.50
CA HIS A 247 6.23 60.42 -61.43
C HIS A 247 6.36 61.34 -60.19
N GLN A 248 7.60 61.62 -59.77
CA GLN A 248 8.25 62.93 -60.00
C GLN A 248 9.77 62.93 -59.70
N ASP A 249 10.52 63.66 -60.53
CA ASP A 249 11.93 64.09 -60.33
C ASP A 249 11.96 65.31 -59.35
N ASP A 250 13.06 65.85 -58.80
CA ASP A 250 14.50 65.73 -59.09
C ASP A 250 15.34 65.97 -57.76
N PRO A 251 16.55 66.57 -57.64
CA PRO A 251 17.60 65.92 -56.83
C PRO A 251 18.33 66.78 -55.75
N MET A 252 19.30 66.16 -55.07
CA MET A 252 20.50 66.76 -54.42
C MET A 252 20.34 67.80 -53.29
N GLN A 253 20.94 67.53 -52.11
CA GLN A 253 22.04 68.37 -51.60
C GLN A 253 22.78 67.78 -50.38
N GLU A 254 24.03 68.23 -50.20
CA GLU A 254 24.92 67.96 -49.06
C GLU A 254 24.71 68.99 -47.94
N SER A 255 25.03 68.65 -46.69
CA SER A 255 25.82 69.51 -45.79
C SER A 255 26.17 68.83 -44.46
N ASP A 256 27.33 69.22 -43.94
CA ASP A 256 27.86 68.96 -42.59
C ASP A 256 26.99 69.68 -41.51
N ASP A 257 27.22 69.64 -40.19
CA ASP A 257 28.49 69.80 -39.48
C ASP A 257 28.35 69.56 -37.95
N GLN A 258 29.46 69.19 -37.29
CA GLN A 258 29.80 69.40 -35.84
C GLN A 258 28.85 68.83 -34.73
N ASP A 259 29.26 68.51 -33.49
CA ASP A 259 30.51 68.75 -32.74
C ASP A 259 30.80 67.63 -31.67
N ASP A 260 32.02 67.59 -31.12
CA ASP A 260 32.56 66.68 -30.06
C ASP A 260 32.44 67.35 -28.64
N PRO A 261 33.01 66.90 -27.47
CA PRO A 261 33.71 65.65 -27.09
C PRO A 261 33.33 65.05 -25.68
N MET A 262 34.08 64.01 -25.26
CA MET A 262 34.02 63.32 -23.93
C MET A 262 34.43 64.16 -22.69
N ARG A 263 34.15 63.62 -21.48
CA ARG A 263 35.04 63.70 -20.28
C ARG A 263 34.76 62.63 -19.20
N ASP A 264 35.81 62.24 -18.46
CA ASP A 264 35.87 61.15 -17.46
C ASP A 264 36.20 61.64 -16.00
N PHE A 265 36.24 60.69 -15.03
CA PHE A 265 36.74 60.77 -13.61
C PHE A 265 35.91 61.59 -12.60
N ASP A 266 35.97 61.47 -11.25
CA ASP A 266 36.75 60.72 -10.21
C ASP A 266 35.84 60.65 -8.91
N ASP A 267 35.94 59.82 -7.85
CA ASP A 267 36.42 58.45 -7.54
C ASP A 267 36.13 58.12 -6.02
N ARG A 268 36.36 56.86 -5.57
CA ARG A 268 36.66 56.36 -4.19
C ARG A 268 35.61 56.13 -3.05
N ASP A 269 35.66 54.88 -2.55
CA ASP A 269 35.77 54.39 -1.14
C ASP A 269 34.59 54.18 -0.12
N PHE A 270 34.87 53.22 0.78
CA PHE A 270 34.11 52.53 1.86
C PHE A 270 33.92 53.37 3.17
N PRO A 271 32.99 53.07 4.13
CA PRO A 271 32.86 51.78 4.86
C PRO A 271 31.43 51.34 5.35
N PRO A 272 31.27 50.15 6.00
CA PRO A 272 30.01 49.63 6.55
C PRO A 272 29.87 49.78 8.09
N PRO A 273 28.71 49.41 8.68
CA PRO A 273 28.57 49.04 10.09
C PRO A 273 27.98 47.63 10.33
N ASP A 274 27.96 47.20 11.60
CA ASP A 274 27.78 45.81 12.07
C ASP A 274 26.39 45.44 12.65
N VAL A 275 26.28 44.18 13.11
CA VAL A 275 25.16 43.44 13.73
C VAL A 275 24.45 44.09 14.93
N ASP A 276 23.18 43.71 15.19
CA ASP A 276 22.85 42.90 16.40
C ASP A 276 21.43 42.26 16.44
N ALA A 277 21.39 41.04 17.00
CA ALA A 277 20.36 40.33 17.81
C ALA A 277 18.84 40.22 17.48
N GLN A 278 18.23 39.19 18.11
CA GLN A 278 16.79 38.84 18.28
C GLN A 278 16.06 38.32 17.02
N ASP A 279 15.56 37.08 16.91
CA ASP A 279 15.04 36.03 17.85
C ASP A 279 13.61 36.26 18.35
N ASP A 280 12.61 35.69 17.63
CA ASP A 280 11.45 35.00 18.25
C ASP A 280 10.71 34.09 17.22
N SER A 281 9.71 33.35 17.71
CA SER A 281 9.18 32.08 17.24
C SER A 281 7.87 32.11 16.43
N MET A 282 7.66 31.10 15.56
CA MET A 282 6.44 30.27 15.35
C MET A 282 6.52 29.54 14.00
N GLN A 283 6.56 28.21 13.91
CA GLN A 283 5.49 27.20 14.15
C GLN A 283 4.29 27.28 13.18
N ARG A 284 4.20 26.36 12.19
CA ARG A 284 3.30 25.18 12.23
C ARG A 284 3.31 24.29 10.96
N GLU A 285 3.21 22.98 11.23
CA GLU A 285 2.48 21.94 10.48
C GLU A 285 2.80 21.68 8.99
N GLU A 286 3.71 20.73 8.76
CA GLU A 286 3.63 19.79 7.64
C GLU A 286 2.44 18.83 7.84
N ILE A 287 1.66 18.53 6.79
CA ILE A 287 0.57 17.54 6.81
C ILE A 287 0.53 16.75 5.49
N GLY A 288 0.61 15.42 5.58
CA GLY A 288 -0.04 14.49 4.65
C GLY A 288 0.61 14.25 3.28
N ASP A 289 1.67 13.44 3.25
CA ASP A 289 2.24 12.90 2.01
C ASP A 289 1.21 12.11 1.17
N SER A 290 1.17 12.37 -0.14
CA SER A 290 0.59 11.45 -1.13
C SER A 290 1.24 11.57 -2.52
N GLU A 291 1.87 10.46 -2.94
CA GLU A 291 2.23 10.05 -4.31
C GLU A 291 2.63 11.13 -5.36
N GLU A 292 3.94 11.41 -5.56
CA GLU A 292 4.65 11.18 -6.84
C GLU A 292 6.19 11.48 -6.81
N ASP A 293 6.86 11.10 -7.90
CA ASP A 293 8.19 11.52 -8.42
C ASP A 293 9.35 11.89 -7.47
N GLY A 294 10.35 11.00 -7.42
CA GLY A 294 11.69 11.31 -6.92
C GLY A 294 12.60 11.90 -7.99
N ASP A 295 12.71 13.23 -8.05
CA ASP A 295 13.76 13.93 -8.79
C ASP A 295 15.12 13.90 -8.05
N PHE A 296 16.23 14.07 -8.77
CA PHE A 296 17.58 13.76 -8.28
C PHE A 296 18.48 15.01 -8.29
N GLN A 297 18.52 15.73 -7.16
CA GLN A 297 19.37 16.92 -7.02
C GLN A 297 20.88 16.60 -7.14
N GLU A 298 21.63 17.55 -7.69
CA GLU A 298 23.07 17.42 -7.94
C GLU A 298 23.90 17.43 -6.63
N PRO A 299 24.97 16.62 -6.52
CA PRO A 299 25.82 16.61 -5.34
C PRO A 299 26.76 17.83 -5.29
N ARG A 300 26.42 18.83 -4.49
CA ARG A 300 27.36 19.90 -4.11
C ARG A 300 28.48 19.35 -3.22
N TYR A 301 29.70 19.33 -3.73
CA TYR A 301 30.89 19.10 -2.92
C TYR A 301 31.15 20.27 -1.96
N SER A 302 31.55 19.97 -0.73
CA SER A 302 32.27 20.90 0.15
C SER A 302 33.66 20.35 0.47
N THR A 303 34.58 21.22 0.89
CA THR A 303 36.03 21.00 0.77
C THR A 303 36.74 20.88 2.12
N ASN A 304 37.94 20.27 2.14
CA ASN A 304 39.08 21.00 2.72
C ASN A 304 40.51 20.51 2.37
N SER A 305 41.45 21.44 2.55
CA SER A 305 42.90 21.28 2.83
C SER A 305 43.92 20.85 1.74
N ARG A 306 44.44 21.88 1.04
CA ARG A 306 45.87 22.29 0.97
C ARG A 306 47.00 21.34 0.46
N ALA A 307 47.65 21.81 -0.62
CA ALA A 307 49.12 21.93 -0.72
C ALA A 307 49.50 23.14 -1.64
N ARG A 308 50.78 23.58 -1.68
CA ARG A 308 51.26 24.81 -2.35
C ARG A 308 52.37 24.54 -3.39
N ALA A 309 52.36 25.27 -4.51
CA ALA A 309 53.50 25.91 -5.24
C ALA A 309 53.15 26.11 -6.73
N ARG A 310 53.69 27.04 -7.54
CA ARG A 310 54.26 28.40 -7.44
C ARG A 310 54.96 28.64 -8.81
N THR A 311 54.62 29.70 -9.56
CA THR A 311 55.48 30.38 -10.60
C THR A 311 55.93 29.56 -11.84
N SER A 312 56.26 30.11 -13.02
CA SER A 312 56.35 31.52 -13.53
C SER A 312 56.32 31.59 -15.07
N ASN A 313 56.17 32.79 -15.64
CA ASN A 313 56.24 33.14 -17.07
C ASN A 313 57.51 32.67 -17.81
N SER A 314 57.47 32.52 -19.15
CA SER A 314 58.02 33.55 -20.08
C SER A 314 58.04 33.18 -21.59
N ASN A 315 57.79 34.21 -22.42
CA ASN A 315 58.48 34.62 -23.66
C ASN A 315 58.56 33.73 -24.95
N ALA A 316 57.89 34.25 -25.99
CA ALA A 316 58.51 34.88 -27.18
C ALA A 316 58.83 34.11 -28.50
N SER A 317 58.26 34.66 -29.59
CA SER A 317 58.92 35.07 -30.85
C SER A 317 59.22 34.10 -32.02
N GLN A 318 58.43 34.31 -33.09
CA GLN A 318 58.85 34.74 -34.45
C GLN A 318 59.40 33.78 -35.54
N ASN A 319 58.80 33.96 -36.73
CA ASN A 319 59.39 34.10 -38.09
C ASN A 319 59.70 32.89 -39.02
N ARG A 320 58.91 32.88 -40.12
CA ARG A 320 59.30 32.84 -41.56
C ARG A 320 59.64 31.53 -42.28
N ASN A 321 58.88 31.34 -43.37
CA ASN A 321 59.18 30.82 -44.72
C ASN A 321 60.67 30.66 -45.10
N LEU A 322 60.96 29.68 -45.98
CA LEU A 322 61.12 29.91 -47.45
C LEU A 322 61.19 28.58 -48.25
N GLN A 323 60.24 28.40 -49.17
CA GLN A 323 60.41 28.26 -50.63
C GLN A 323 61.33 27.20 -51.33
N ASP A 324 60.78 26.68 -52.45
CA ASP A 324 61.37 26.44 -53.79
C ASP A 324 61.61 25.02 -54.41
N GLU A 325 60.68 24.65 -55.31
CA GLU A 325 60.82 24.43 -56.79
C GLU A 325 61.40 23.15 -57.49
N GLU A 326 60.98 23.03 -58.78
CA GLU A 326 61.53 22.30 -59.96
C GLU A 326 61.51 20.75 -60.04
N MET A 327 61.43 20.09 -61.23
CA MET A 327 60.79 20.40 -62.54
C MET A 327 60.74 19.12 -63.45
N GLY A 328 60.05 19.14 -64.60
CA GLY A 328 60.19 18.18 -65.73
C GLY A 328 59.03 17.16 -65.89
N ASP A 329 58.13 17.12 -66.88
CA ASP A 329 58.01 17.61 -68.28
C ASP A 329 58.35 16.55 -69.38
N ARG A 330 57.36 16.09 -70.20
CA ARG A 330 57.30 16.29 -71.67
C ARG A 330 56.32 15.43 -72.52
N ASP A 331 55.81 16.11 -73.57
CA ASP A 331 55.53 15.68 -74.97
C ASP A 331 54.48 14.61 -75.32
N ALA A 332 53.75 14.67 -76.47
CA ALA A 332 53.47 15.77 -77.43
C ALA A 332 52.35 15.38 -78.45
N GLU A 333 52.07 16.29 -79.40
CA GLU A 333 51.27 16.16 -80.65
C GLU A 333 49.73 16.21 -80.60
N SER A 334 49.09 16.79 -81.63
CA SER A 334 48.82 18.25 -81.78
C SER A 334 48.13 18.58 -83.12
N ARG A 335 47.36 19.70 -83.14
CA ARG A 335 46.73 20.47 -84.26
C ARG A 335 45.19 20.39 -84.27
N SER A 336 44.47 21.49 -84.54
CA SER A 336 44.88 22.81 -85.04
C SER A 336 44.30 24.01 -84.26
N SER A 337 44.90 25.17 -84.50
CA SER A 337 44.43 26.55 -84.28
C SER A 337 43.02 26.83 -84.84
N GLU A 338 42.29 27.91 -84.51
CA GLU A 338 42.40 29.06 -83.56
C GLU A 338 40.96 29.65 -83.40
N GLU A 339 40.60 30.71 -82.64
CA GLU A 339 41.27 31.82 -81.93
C GLU A 339 40.33 32.31 -80.78
N SER A 340 40.68 33.41 -80.11
CA SER A 340 39.82 34.38 -79.39
C SER A 340 39.35 34.00 -77.98
N ARG A 341 40.00 34.63 -76.99
CA ARG A 341 39.70 34.49 -75.55
C ARG A 341 38.45 35.29 -75.13
N SER A 342 37.53 34.64 -74.43
CA SER A 342 36.56 35.30 -73.53
C SER A 342 36.33 34.42 -72.30
N SER A 343 36.21 35.04 -71.12
CA SER A 343 36.36 34.35 -69.83
C SER A 343 35.09 33.65 -69.35
N THR A 344 35.02 32.32 -69.46
CA THR A 344 33.94 31.49 -68.91
C THR A 344 34.02 31.32 -67.39
N ASN A 345 33.74 32.41 -66.67
CA ASN A 345 33.59 32.40 -65.20
C ASN A 345 32.27 31.74 -64.77
N SER A 346 32.18 30.42 -64.88
CA SER A 346 30.99 29.62 -64.52
C SER A 346 30.90 29.37 -63.01
N GLN A 347 30.68 30.43 -62.24
CA GLN A 347 30.41 30.36 -60.80
C GLN A 347 29.14 29.54 -60.52
N SER A 348 29.21 28.62 -59.55
CA SER A 348 28.08 27.77 -59.15
C SER A 348 27.03 28.57 -58.38
N ARG A 349 26.16 29.26 -59.12
CA ARG A 349 25.08 30.11 -58.59
C ARG A 349 24.10 29.26 -57.75
N ALA A 350 23.76 29.74 -56.55
CA ALA A 350 22.87 29.04 -55.64
C ALA A 350 21.46 28.83 -56.24
N PRO A 351 20.73 27.75 -55.90
CA PRO A 351 19.41 27.49 -56.48
C PRO A 351 18.38 28.56 -56.08
N THR A 352 17.55 28.96 -57.05
CA THR A 352 16.47 29.94 -56.87
C THR A 352 15.26 29.36 -56.14
N SER A 353 14.41 30.23 -55.58
CA SER A 353 13.11 29.85 -54.97
C SER A 353 12.31 28.87 -55.85
N ASN A 354 12.20 29.19 -57.15
CA ASN A 354 11.46 28.41 -58.12
C ASN A 354 12.07 27.00 -58.37
N THR A 355 13.39 26.83 -58.27
CA THR A 355 14.02 25.49 -58.37
C THR A 355 13.80 24.63 -57.13
N TYR A 356 13.77 25.21 -55.92
CA TYR A 356 13.37 24.48 -54.71
C TYR A 356 11.90 24.06 -54.75
N ARG A 357 10.97 24.98 -55.10
CA ARG A 357 9.54 24.69 -55.30
C ARG A 357 9.34 23.56 -56.35
N SER A 358 10.01 23.65 -57.50
CA SER A 358 9.96 22.63 -58.56
C SER A 358 10.54 21.28 -58.16
N ARG A 359 11.58 21.24 -57.32
CA ARG A 359 12.13 20.00 -56.75
C ARG A 359 11.16 19.39 -55.74
N ARG A 360 10.62 20.19 -54.81
CA ARG A 360 9.61 19.76 -53.82
C ARG A 360 8.39 19.13 -54.47
N ALA A 361 7.85 19.75 -55.53
CA ALA A 361 6.71 19.22 -56.29
C ALA A 361 7.00 17.82 -56.90
N ARG A 362 8.21 17.59 -57.42
CA ARG A 362 8.62 16.27 -57.95
C ARG A 362 8.73 15.20 -56.86
N VAL A 363 9.25 15.55 -55.67
CA VAL A 363 9.29 14.64 -54.51
C VAL A 363 7.89 14.26 -54.06
N LEU A 364 6.98 15.25 -53.91
CA LEU A 364 5.59 14.99 -53.54
C LEU A 364 4.88 14.08 -54.56
N ALA A 365 5.05 14.34 -55.85
CA ALA A 365 4.50 13.49 -56.91
C ALA A 365 5.10 12.06 -56.91
N ALA A 366 6.35 11.88 -56.47
CA ALA A 366 6.96 10.56 -56.30
C ALA A 366 6.40 9.83 -55.07
N GLN A 367 6.23 10.51 -53.94
CA GLN A 367 5.58 9.97 -52.74
C GLN A 367 4.14 9.54 -53.06
N ASP A 368 3.36 10.38 -53.74
CA ASP A 368 1.97 10.09 -54.10
C ASP A 368 1.86 8.92 -55.11
N ARG A 369 2.86 8.72 -55.99
CA ARG A 369 2.95 7.50 -56.82
C ARG A 369 3.25 6.26 -55.98
N LEU A 370 4.21 6.31 -55.06
CA LEU A 370 4.57 5.19 -54.18
C LEU A 370 3.39 4.76 -53.29
N ILE A 371 2.65 5.71 -52.72
CA ILE A 371 1.44 5.42 -51.93
C ILE A 371 0.40 4.67 -52.79
N SER A 372 0.20 5.10 -54.03
CA SER A 372 -0.77 4.47 -54.95
C SER A 372 -0.31 3.13 -55.56
N GLN A 373 1.00 2.84 -55.57
CA GLN A 373 1.56 1.57 -56.08
C GLN A 373 1.83 0.55 -54.97
N THR A 374 1.99 0.98 -53.71
CA THR A 374 2.23 0.07 -52.58
C THR A 374 0.89 -0.32 -51.97
N ASP A 375 0.38 -1.52 -52.26
CA ASP A 375 -0.95 -1.93 -51.79
C ASP A 375 -1.09 -1.86 -50.26
N GLY A 376 -0.02 -2.10 -49.48
CA GLY A 376 -0.02 -1.91 -48.02
C GLY A 376 -0.20 -0.46 -47.55
N LEU A 377 0.24 0.54 -48.32
CA LEU A 377 0.03 1.97 -48.00
C LEU A 377 -1.32 2.46 -48.54
N LYS A 378 -1.70 2.05 -49.75
CA LYS A 378 -2.99 2.32 -50.37
C LYS A 378 -4.15 1.75 -49.56
N GLN A 379 -4.01 0.54 -49.03
CA GLN A 379 -4.98 -0.05 -48.11
C GLN A 379 -5.07 0.76 -46.82
N LEU A 380 -3.94 1.13 -46.20
CA LEU A 380 -3.92 1.95 -44.98
C LEU A 380 -4.60 3.32 -45.18
N GLU A 381 -4.34 4.00 -46.31
CA GLU A 381 -5.02 5.24 -46.70
C GLU A 381 -6.53 5.04 -46.89
N THR A 382 -6.93 3.95 -47.54
CA THR A 382 -8.34 3.60 -47.79
C THR A 382 -9.07 3.22 -46.50
N ASP A 383 -8.45 2.44 -45.61
CA ASP A 383 -8.94 2.02 -44.30
C ASP A 383 -9.16 3.22 -43.36
N TRP A 384 -8.39 4.30 -43.51
CA TRP A 384 -8.57 5.53 -42.73
C TRP A 384 -9.63 6.44 -43.35
N ASN A 385 -9.59 6.63 -44.69
CA ASN A 385 -10.53 7.49 -45.40
C ASN A 385 -11.97 6.93 -45.45
N SER A 386 -12.15 5.61 -45.38
CA SER A 386 -13.47 4.97 -45.31
C SER A 386 -14.13 5.11 -43.92
N ARG A 387 -13.33 5.22 -42.85
CA ARG A 387 -13.84 5.25 -41.46
C ARG A 387 -14.02 6.66 -40.90
N TYR A 388 -13.11 7.59 -41.20
CA TYR A 388 -13.03 8.86 -40.48
C TYR A 388 -13.12 10.09 -41.41
N ASP A 389 -13.70 11.19 -40.91
CA ASP A 389 -13.69 12.49 -41.60
C ASP A 389 -12.52 13.36 -41.08
N ILE A 390 -11.51 13.54 -41.93
CA ILE A 390 -10.29 14.29 -41.59
C ILE A 390 -10.53 15.79 -41.33
N HIS A 391 -11.61 16.38 -41.86
CA HIS A 391 -11.96 17.78 -41.58
C HIS A 391 -12.47 17.95 -40.14
N ARG A 392 -13.03 16.89 -39.56
CA ARG A 392 -13.58 16.83 -38.20
C ARG A 392 -12.58 16.32 -37.15
N ILE A 393 -11.43 15.81 -37.57
CA ILE A 393 -10.29 15.49 -36.70
C ILE A 393 -9.58 16.79 -36.28
N ALA A 394 -9.19 16.86 -35.00
CA ALA A 394 -8.32 17.90 -34.46
C ALA A 394 -6.84 17.49 -34.54
N THR A 395 -6.49 16.28 -34.12
CA THR A 395 -5.13 15.75 -34.23
C THR A 395 -5.16 14.24 -34.44
N MET A 396 -4.28 13.73 -35.30
CA MET A 396 -4.08 12.30 -35.52
C MET A 396 -2.61 11.94 -35.25
N SER A 397 -2.41 10.88 -34.47
CA SER A 397 -1.12 10.34 -34.08
C SER A 397 -1.02 8.87 -34.47
N TYR A 398 0.16 8.42 -34.91
CA TYR A 398 0.44 6.99 -35.12
C TYR A 398 1.87 6.65 -34.70
N ALA A 399 2.12 5.37 -34.42
CA ALA A 399 3.48 4.85 -34.27
C ALA A 399 3.84 3.96 -35.47
N LEU A 400 4.80 4.40 -36.27
CA LEU A 400 5.42 3.56 -37.29
C LEU A 400 6.49 2.71 -36.60
N ALA A 401 6.36 1.40 -36.73
CA ALA A 401 7.28 0.41 -36.20
C ALA A 401 8.02 -0.30 -37.34
N VAL A 402 9.34 -0.45 -37.21
CA VAL A 402 10.20 -1.24 -38.10
C VAL A 402 10.86 -2.37 -37.32
N CYS A 403 10.69 -3.61 -37.77
CA CYS A 403 11.34 -4.80 -37.25
C CYS A 403 12.59 -5.10 -38.09
N VAL A 404 13.78 -4.93 -37.51
CA VAL A 404 15.07 -5.15 -38.15
C VAL A 404 15.57 -6.55 -37.80
N HIS A 405 15.68 -7.40 -38.81
CA HIS A 405 16.29 -8.74 -38.73
C HIS A 405 17.73 -8.68 -39.25
N SER A 406 18.63 -9.51 -38.72
CA SER A 406 20.04 -9.59 -39.16
C SER A 406 20.47 -11.01 -39.50
N LYS A 407 21.17 -11.16 -40.62
CA LYS A 407 21.88 -12.40 -41.00
C LYS A 407 23.30 -12.04 -41.43
N THR A 408 24.28 -12.85 -41.03
CA THR A 408 25.66 -12.68 -41.50
C THR A 408 25.76 -12.92 -43.01
N LYS A 409 26.90 -12.56 -43.60
CA LYS A 409 27.26 -12.91 -44.99
C LYS A 409 27.02 -14.39 -45.32
N ASP A 410 27.35 -15.27 -44.37
CA ASP A 410 27.22 -16.74 -44.45
C ASP A 410 25.81 -17.26 -44.15
N GLY A 411 24.85 -16.36 -43.89
CA GLY A 411 23.44 -16.67 -43.65
C GLY A 411 23.08 -17.03 -42.20
N ALA A 412 24.03 -17.02 -41.27
CA ALA A 412 23.76 -17.28 -39.85
C ALA A 412 22.91 -16.14 -39.25
N VAL A 413 21.85 -16.49 -38.52
CA VAL A 413 20.91 -15.50 -37.95
C VAL A 413 21.50 -14.90 -36.68
N HIS A 414 21.53 -13.57 -36.61
CA HIS A 414 22.00 -12.80 -35.46
C HIS A 414 20.86 -11.99 -34.86
N SER A 415 20.77 -12.01 -33.54
CA SER A 415 19.92 -11.09 -32.77
C SER A 415 20.60 -9.73 -32.68
N LEU A 416 19.81 -8.66 -32.84
CA LEU A 416 20.26 -7.30 -32.55
C LEU A 416 19.84 -6.89 -31.13
N LEU A 417 20.69 -6.13 -30.45
CA LEU A 417 20.37 -5.37 -29.22
C LEU A 417 20.94 -3.97 -29.33
N ALA A 418 20.35 -2.99 -28.65
CA ALA A 418 20.94 -1.66 -28.59
C ALA A 418 22.14 -1.62 -27.63
N ASP A 419 23.26 -1.06 -28.09
CA ASP A 419 24.42 -0.71 -27.27
C ASP A 419 24.19 0.66 -26.61
N ARG A 420 24.10 0.66 -25.28
CA ARG A 420 23.84 1.84 -24.46
C ARG A 420 24.79 3.00 -24.75
N ASN A 421 26.07 2.73 -25.01
CA ASN A 421 27.08 3.78 -25.24
C ASN A 421 26.87 4.42 -26.62
N GLN A 422 26.45 3.64 -27.61
CA GLN A 422 26.13 4.15 -28.94
C GLN A 422 24.80 4.91 -28.95
N VAL A 423 23.79 4.40 -28.23
CA VAL A 423 22.51 5.11 -28.00
C VAL A 423 22.77 6.43 -27.27
N GLN A 424 23.63 6.48 -26.26
CA GLN A 424 23.92 7.71 -25.52
C GLN A 424 24.48 8.83 -26.42
N LYS A 425 25.31 8.50 -27.42
CA LYS A 425 25.79 9.47 -28.43
C LYS A 425 24.65 10.06 -29.27
N GLN A 426 23.53 9.36 -29.43
CA GLN A 426 22.36 9.81 -30.18
C GLN A 426 21.46 10.79 -29.41
N TYR A 427 21.74 11.06 -28.12
CA TYR A 427 20.96 12.01 -27.31
C TYR A 427 21.82 13.05 -26.58
N ALA A 428 23.10 12.76 -26.31
CA ALA A 428 24.04 13.68 -25.66
C ALA A 428 24.14 15.08 -26.31
N PRO A 429 24.11 15.25 -27.66
CA PRO A 429 24.16 16.58 -28.28
C PRO A 429 22.91 17.45 -28.08
N GLN A 430 21.82 16.90 -27.51
CA GLN A 430 20.51 17.54 -27.49
C GLN A 430 19.97 17.83 -26.07
N SER A 431 20.78 17.57 -25.03
CA SER A 431 20.36 17.59 -23.62
C SER A 431 19.09 16.75 -23.33
N ARG A 432 18.86 15.70 -24.13
CA ARG A 432 17.71 14.79 -23.98
C ARG A 432 18.11 13.57 -23.17
N THR A 433 17.27 13.20 -22.21
CA THR A 433 17.40 11.92 -21.49
C THR A 433 16.73 10.78 -22.27
N PHE A 434 17.25 9.57 -22.09
CA PHE A 434 16.64 8.33 -22.56
C PHE A 434 16.64 7.31 -21.42
N THR A 435 15.61 6.48 -21.34
CA THR A 435 15.54 5.36 -20.39
C THR A 435 16.13 4.13 -21.05
N PHE A 436 17.08 3.47 -20.39
CA PHE A 436 17.67 2.21 -20.83
C PHE A 436 17.12 1.05 -20.02
N TYR A 437 16.77 -0.05 -20.68
CA TYR A 437 16.24 -1.26 -20.05
C TYR A 437 17.17 -2.45 -20.37
N SER A 438 17.97 -2.84 -19.39
CA SER A 438 18.89 -4.00 -19.46
C SER A 438 18.19 -5.26 -19.99
N GLN A 439 18.87 -6.08 -20.79
CA GLN A 439 18.43 -7.44 -21.13
C GLN A 439 19.45 -8.46 -20.66
N ALA A 440 18.96 -9.58 -20.11
CA ALA A 440 19.80 -10.64 -19.54
C ALA A 440 20.90 -10.11 -18.60
N PHE A 441 20.53 -9.14 -17.75
CA PHE A 441 21.38 -8.40 -16.80
C PHE A 441 22.49 -7.52 -17.38
N SER A 442 22.69 -7.43 -18.72
CA SER A 442 23.77 -6.59 -19.26
C SER A 442 23.58 -5.09 -18.94
N PRO A 443 24.61 -4.39 -18.41
CA PRO A 443 24.56 -2.94 -18.23
C PRO A 443 24.79 -2.15 -19.53
N VAL A 444 25.16 -2.84 -20.62
CA VAL A 444 25.53 -2.28 -21.93
C VAL A 444 24.50 -2.62 -23.02
N TYR A 445 23.93 -3.84 -23.02
CA TYR A 445 23.06 -4.30 -24.10
C TYR A 445 21.61 -4.49 -23.65
N GLY A 446 20.66 -3.97 -24.42
CA GLY A 446 19.25 -4.01 -24.03
C GLY A 446 18.28 -3.29 -24.96
N ASN A 447 17.21 -2.78 -24.36
CA ASN A 447 16.16 -1.98 -25.00
C ASN A 447 16.26 -0.52 -24.51
N PHE A 448 15.61 0.44 -25.17
CA PHE A 448 15.57 1.84 -24.73
C PHE A 448 14.31 2.59 -25.17
N SER A 449 14.03 3.73 -24.54
CA SER A 449 13.00 4.68 -24.99
C SER A 449 13.32 6.13 -24.63
N SER A 450 12.74 7.08 -25.35
CA SER A 450 12.93 8.52 -25.18
C SER A 450 11.68 9.31 -25.57
N ASN A 451 11.48 10.49 -24.99
CA ASN A 451 10.31 11.36 -25.28
C ASN A 451 10.44 12.14 -26.61
N GLY A 452 11.37 11.73 -27.48
CA GLY A 452 11.66 12.36 -28.78
C GLY A 452 12.60 11.48 -29.62
N PRO A 453 12.75 11.75 -30.93
CA PRO A 453 13.61 11.00 -31.84
C PRO A 453 15.11 11.05 -31.45
N PRO A 454 15.88 9.97 -31.73
CA PRO A 454 17.34 9.96 -31.67
C PRO A 454 17.97 10.83 -32.77
N ASN A 455 19.22 11.25 -32.58
CA ASN A 455 19.92 12.16 -33.50
C ASN A 455 20.08 11.62 -34.94
N PHE A 456 20.15 10.30 -35.15
CA PHE A 456 20.19 9.72 -36.51
C PHE A 456 18.93 9.98 -37.34
N LEU A 457 17.78 10.31 -36.73
CA LEU A 457 16.57 10.76 -37.43
C LEU A 457 16.48 12.30 -37.55
N ALA A 458 17.38 13.06 -36.91
CA ALA A 458 17.26 14.52 -36.82
C ALA A 458 17.26 15.26 -38.18
N PRO A 459 18.07 14.87 -39.20
CA PRO A 459 18.00 15.50 -40.51
C PRO A 459 16.64 15.34 -41.17
N LEU A 460 16.14 14.09 -41.24
CA LEU A 460 14.84 13.75 -41.82
C LEU A 460 13.67 14.41 -41.07
N VAL A 461 13.69 14.37 -39.73
CA VAL A 461 12.67 14.99 -38.88
C VAL A 461 12.64 16.51 -39.08
N THR A 462 13.80 17.15 -39.23
CA THR A 462 13.90 18.61 -39.48
C THR A 462 13.39 18.96 -40.87
N ALA A 463 13.78 18.21 -41.90
CA ALA A 463 13.31 18.41 -43.27
C ALA A 463 11.79 18.21 -43.39
N LEU A 464 11.24 17.12 -42.85
CA LEU A 464 9.80 16.86 -42.84
C LEU A 464 9.01 17.95 -42.10
N ARG A 465 9.52 18.45 -40.95
CA ARG A 465 8.86 19.55 -40.22
C ARG A 465 8.88 20.86 -41.00
N GLY A 466 10.06 21.27 -41.50
CA GLY A 466 10.21 22.50 -42.28
C GLY A 466 9.36 22.49 -43.54
N ASN A 467 9.44 21.39 -44.31
CA ASN A 467 8.68 21.25 -45.55
C ASN A 467 7.16 21.19 -45.30
N MET A 468 6.69 20.45 -44.29
CA MET A 468 5.25 20.42 -43.98
C MET A 468 4.74 21.74 -43.37
N SER A 469 5.62 22.55 -42.74
CA SER A 469 5.32 23.91 -42.28
C SER A 469 5.20 24.89 -43.46
N LEU A 470 6.17 24.90 -44.39
CA LEU A 470 6.08 25.68 -45.63
C LEU A 470 4.88 25.26 -46.51
N ASP A 471 4.60 23.96 -46.59
CA ASP A 471 3.38 23.42 -47.24
C ASP A 471 2.06 23.82 -46.54
N ASN A 472 2.10 24.52 -45.40
CA ASN A 472 0.94 25.00 -44.65
C ASN A 472 1.17 26.41 -44.07
N GLU A 473 1.59 27.36 -44.91
CA GLU A 473 1.61 28.80 -44.56
C GLU A 473 2.49 29.11 -43.31
N GLY A 474 3.57 28.34 -43.13
CA GLY A 474 4.49 28.44 -41.99
C GLY A 474 4.04 27.72 -40.72
N ALA A 475 2.83 27.18 -40.65
CA ALA A 475 2.29 26.59 -39.43
C ALA A 475 3.04 25.31 -38.99
N GLU A 476 3.36 25.20 -37.69
CA GLU A 476 3.88 23.95 -37.10
C GLU A 476 2.77 22.85 -37.09
N VAL A 477 2.60 22.14 -38.21
CA VAL A 477 1.60 21.07 -38.37
C VAL A 477 2.08 19.68 -37.94
N LEU A 478 3.38 19.40 -38.02
CA LEU A 478 3.97 18.07 -37.82
C LEU A 478 4.82 18.01 -36.56
N SER A 479 4.63 16.97 -35.75
CA SER A 479 5.48 16.66 -34.59
C SER A 479 5.93 15.20 -34.59
N PHE A 480 7.02 14.95 -33.86
CA PHE A 480 7.58 13.62 -33.61
C PHE A 480 7.80 13.51 -32.11
N GLY A 481 7.11 12.57 -31.48
CA GLY A 481 7.10 12.37 -30.04
C GLY A 481 7.95 11.17 -29.64
N TYR A 482 7.41 10.39 -28.70
CA TYR A 482 8.03 9.20 -28.13
C TYR A 482 8.66 8.26 -29.17
N PHE A 483 9.84 7.76 -28.85
CA PHE A 483 10.57 6.76 -29.61
C PHE A 483 10.96 5.61 -28.69
N GLN A 484 10.89 4.37 -29.18
CA GLN A 484 11.40 3.21 -28.44
C GLN A 484 12.09 2.21 -29.36
N GLY A 485 13.13 1.56 -28.83
CA GLY A 485 13.79 0.41 -29.45
C GLY A 485 13.72 -0.79 -28.51
N TYR A 486 13.23 -1.94 -28.98
CA TYR A 486 13.19 -3.16 -28.17
C TYR A 486 13.30 -4.45 -29.00
N SER A 487 14.00 -5.45 -28.44
CA SER A 487 14.00 -6.83 -28.95
C SER A 487 12.61 -7.46 -28.85
N ASN A 488 12.19 -8.20 -29.89
CA ASN A 488 10.83 -8.75 -29.97
C ASN A 488 10.53 -9.91 -28.99
N ILE A 489 11.51 -10.29 -28.17
CA ILE A 489 11.42 -11.28 -27.09
C ILE A 489 10.21 -11.04 -26.17
N LYS A 490 9.85 -9.77 -25.94
CA LYS A 490 8.67 -9.39 -25.13
C LYS A 490 7.32 -9.80 -25.73
N ARG A 491 7.26 -10.23 -27.00
CA ARG A 491 6.11 -10.90 -27.63
C ARG A 491 6.24 -12.43 -27.65
N ALA A 492 7.46 -12.97 -27.64
CA ALA A 492 7.70 -14.41 -27.55
C ALA A 492 7.23 -15.01 -26.21
N VAL A 493 7.61 -14.38 -25.10
CA VAL A 493 7.35 -14.91 -23.73
C VAL A 493 5.99 -14.49 -23.14
N ARG A 494 5.17 -13.74 -23.88
CA ARG A 494 3.82 -13.31 -23.46
C ARG A 494 3.02 -12.65 -24.58
N HIS A 495 1.72 -12.95 -24.62
CA HIS A 495 0.74 -12.24 -25.46
C HIS A 495 0.18 -10.96 -24.81
N SER A 496 0.46 -10.70 -23.52
CA SER A 496 0.03 -9.50 -22.79
C SER A 496 0.99 -9.17 -21.63
N LYS A 497 0.96 -7.93 -21.12
CA LYS A 497 1.75 -7.52 -19.93
C LYS A 497 1.42 -8.39 -18.71
N GLN A 498 0.16 -8.81 -18.59
CA GLN A 498 -0.38 -9.60 -17.48
C GLN A 498 0.01 -11.07 -17.54
N ALA A 499 0.42 -11.61 -18.70
CA ALA A 499 0.62 -13.06 -18.90
C ALA A 499 2.02 -13.59 -18.54
N LEU A 500 2.99 -12.73 -18.21
CA LEU A 500 4.37 -13.13 -17.83
C LEU A 500 4.42 -13.66 -16.38
N LEU A 501 4.60 -14.96 -16.19
CA LEU A 501 4.59 -15.61 -14.86
C LEU A 501 5.82 -15.21 -14.04
N ALA A 502 6.96 -15.05 -14.71
CA ALA A 502 8.22 -14.51 -14.16
C ALA A 502 8.13 -13.10 -13.52
N THR A 503 6.96 -12.46 -13.50
CA THR A 503 6.72 -11.14 -12.86
C THR A 503 5.50 -11.17 -11.93
N LYS A 504 5.22 -12.31 -11.29
CA LYS A 504 4.01 -12.55 -10.49
C LYS A 504 4.24 -12.99 -9.05
N GLY A 505 5.49 -13.16 -8.60
CA GLY A 505 5.77 -13.48 -7.21
C GLY A 505 5.14 -14.78 -6.69
N PHE A 506 4.78 -15.74 -7.56
CA PHE A 506 4.02 -16.93 -7.15
C PHE A 506 4.81 -17.80 -6.16
N ALA A 507 6.14 -17.82 -6.28
CA ALA A 507 7.01 -18.50 -5.33
C ALA A 507 6.95 -17.82 -3.96
N THR A 508 7.15 -16.50 -3.93
CA THR A 508 7.04 -15.68 -2.71
C THR A 508 5.67 -15.87 -2.06
N ALA A 509 4.59 -15.65 -2.81
CA ALA A 509 3.22 -15.74 -2.32
C ALA A 509 2.83 -17.14 -1.81
N GLY A 510 3.35 -18.21 -2.41
CA GLY A 510 3.06 -19.58 -2.00
C GLY A 510 3.82 -20.02 -0.74
N MET A 511 5.10 -19.65 -0.63
CA MET A 511 6.03 -20.25 0.34
C MET A 511 6.36 -19.40 1.56
N THR A 512 6.28 -18.07 1.48
CA THR A 512 6.71 -17.17 2.57
C THR A 512 5.60 -16.80 3.56
N ILE A 513 4.34 -17.09 3.24
CA ILE A 513 3.20 -16.89 4.14
C ILE A 513 2.99 -18.13 5.06
N PRO A 514 2.81 -17.96 6.37
CA PRO A 514 2.57 -19.05 7.32
C PRO A 514 1.33 -19.88 7.06
N SER A 515 1.33 -21.13 7.53
CA SER A 515 0.15 -22.03 7.54
C SER A 515 -0.95 -21.53 8.45
N THR A 516 -0.62 -20.99 9.62
CA THR A 516 -1.54 -20.30 10.55
C THR A 516 -2.22 -19.10 9.88
N SER A 517 -1.42 -18.14 9.41
CA SER A 517 -1.88 -16.90 8.79
C SER A 517 -2.67 -17.15 7.49
N ALA A 518 -2.30 -18.17 6.71
CA ALA A 518 -3.08 -18.61 5.55
C ALA A 518 -4.37 -19.37 5.93
N ALA A 519 -4.37 -20.15 7.02
CA ALA A 519 -5.54 -20.93 7.45
C ALA A 519 -6.69 -20.03 7.95
N ASN A 520 -6.38 -18.88 8.53
CA ASN A 520 -7.34 -17.94 9.12
C ASN A 520 -8.41 -17.40 8.13
N HIS A 521 -8.10 -17.35 6.84
CA HIS A 521 -9.02 -16.88 5.79
C HIS A 521 -9.04 -17.83 4.59
N ALA A 522 -10.21 -18.37 4.24
CA ALA A 522 -10.37 -19.31 3.12
C ALA A 522 -9.92 -18.72 1.75
N VAL A 523 -10.03 -17.40 1.56
CA VAL A 523 -9.53 -16.70 0.37
C VAL A 523 -8.00 -16.70 0.33
N THR A 524 -7.34 -16.37 1.45
CA THR A 524 -5.88 -16.41 1.60
C THR A 524 -5.34 -17.81 1.38
N ARG A 525 -5.97 -18.82 2.00
CA ARG A 525 -5.65 -20.24 1.79
C ARG A 525 -5.72 -20.64 0.32
N ARG A 526 -6.86 -20.38 -0.34
CA ARG A 526 -7.05 -20.71 -1.76
C ARG A 526 -6.08 -19.96 -2.69
N ARG A 527 -5.75 -18.69 -2.39
CA ARG A 527 -4.72 -17.93 -3.13
C ARG A 527 -3.33 -18.58 -2.98
N ARG A 528 -2.96 -18.99 -1.78
CA ARG A 528 -1.69 -19.70 -1.50
C ARG A 528 -1.63 -21.07 -2.18
N GLU A 529 -2.69 -21.87 -2.06
CA GLU A 529 -2.83 -23.17 -2.71
C GLU A 529 -2.71 -23.03 -4.25
N ASN A 530 -3.37 -22.04 -4.86
CA ASN A 530 -3.26 -21.74 -6.28
C ASN A 530 -1.83 -21.32 -6.70
N ALA A 531 -1.09 -20.60 -5.83
CA ALA A 531 0.29 -20.19 -6.09
C ALA A 531 1.25 -21.40 -6.02
N LEU A 532 1.13 -22.23 -4.97
CA LEU A 532 1.88 -23.47 -4.82
C LEU A 532 1.59 -24.47 -5.96
N LEU A 533 0.33 -24.57 -6.41
CA LEU A 533 -0.06 -25.41 -7.55
C LEU A 533 0.66 -24.99 -8.84
N ARG A 534 0.86 -23.68 -9.07
CA ARG A 534 1.64 -23.15 -10.19
C ARG A 534 3.12 -23.46 -10.06
N MET A 535 3.70 -23.32 -8.87
CA MET A 535 5.13 -23.65 -8.65
C MET A 535 5.43 -25.13 -8.92
N ARG A 536 4.48 -26.03 -8.60
CA ARG A 536 4.55 -27.47 -8.92
C ARG A 536 4.27 -27.81 -10.39
N GLY A 537 3.88 -26.84 -11.23
CA GLY A 537 3.36 -27.09 -12.59
C GLY A 537 1.99 -27.81 -12.64
N GLY A 538 1.34 -28.01 -11.50
CA GLY A 538 0.11 -28.81 -11.36
C GLY A 538 -1.17 -28.15 -11.91
N VAL A 539 -1.05 -27.00 -12.58
CA VAL A 539 -2.14 -26.42 -13.40
C VAL A 539 -2.16 -27.05 -14.80
N THR A 540 -1.06 -27.67 -15.23
CA THR A 540 -0.92 -28.42 -16.49
C THR A 540 -0.21 -29.75 -16.22
N PRO A 541 -0.82 -30.73 -15.51
CA PRO A 541 -0.14 -31.94 -15.03
C PRO A 541 0.56 -32.77 -16.12
N GLU A 542 0.02 -32.76 -17.34
CA GLU A 542 0.55 -33.45 -18.51
C GLU A 542 1.80 -32.77 -19.09
N ARG A 543 1.96 -31.47 -18.84
CA ARG A 543 3.09 -30.62 -19.27
C ARG A 543 3.40 -29.57 -18.18
N PRO A 544 4.06 -29.97 -17.07
CA PRO A 544 4.22 -29.10 -15.88
C PRO A 544 4.92 -27.76 -16.17
N ASP A 545 5.92 -27.78 -17.07
CA ASP A 545 6.65 -26.59 -17.52
C ASP A 545 5.74 -25.52 -18.14
N GLU A 546 4.58 -25.86 -18.72
CA GLU A 546 3.69 -24.85 -19.33
C GLU A 546 2.98 -23.93 -18.31
N SER A 547 2.94 -24.29 -17.03
CA SER A 547 2.33 -23.47 -15.98
C SER A 547 3.27 -23.05 -14.85
N LYS A 548 4.47 -23.64 -14.79
CA LYS A 548 5.56 -23.29 -13.86
C LYS A 548 6.29 -22.01 -14.32
N PRO A 549 6.47 -20.99 -13.46
CA PRO A 549 7.23 -19.79 -13.79
C PRO A 549 8.68 -20.11 -14.19
N PHE A 550 9.25 -19.33 -15.10
CA PHE A 550 10.60 -19.47 -15.68
C PHE A 550 10.77 -20.70 -16.58
N ALA A 551 10.23 -21.86 -16.21
CA ALA A 551 10.16 -23.04 -17.07
C ALA A 551 9.37 -22.76 -18.36
N ARG A 552 8.16 -22.19 -18.23
CA ARG A 552 7.33 -21.79 -19.38
C ARG A 552 8.00 -20.72 -20.25
N GLU A 553 8.54 -19.67 -19.62
CA GLU A 553 9.27 -18.63 -20.33
C GLU A 553 10.50 -19.18 -21.08
N ARG A 554 11.17 -20.20 -20.52
CA ARG A 554 12.28 -20.94 -21.15
C ARG A 554 11.83 -21.74 -22.37
N GLU A 555 10.72 -22.49 -22.31
CA GLU A 555 10.15 -23.18 -23.48
C GLU A 555 9.74 -22.20 -24.60
N GLN A 556 9.16 -21.06 -24.22
CA GLN A 556 8.74 -20.02 -25.17
C GLN A 556 9.93 -19.34 -25.84
N LEU A 557 10.99 -19.03 -25.10
CA LEU A 557 12.26 -18.55 -25.66
C LEU A 557 12.91 -19.59 -26.56
N GLN A 558 12.91 -20.87 -26.16
CA GLN A 558 13.47 -21.98 -26.96
C GLN A 558 12.76 -22.08 -28.32
N THR A 559 11.43 -22.13 -28.32
CA THR A 559 10.59 -22.15 -29.53
C THR A 559 10.88 -20.95 -30.45
N PHE A 560 11.12 -19.76 -29.86
CA PHE A 560 11.43 -18.53 -30.58
C PHE A 560 12.84 -18.53 -31.20
N ILE A 561 13.83 -19.10 -30.52
CA ILE A 561 15.18 -19.34 -31.06
C ILE A 561 15.12 -20.31 -32.24
N ASP A 562 14.39 -21.41 -32.09
CA ASP A 562 14.37 -22.50 -33.08
C ASP A 562 13.69 -22.08 -34.39
N ARG A 563 12.70 -21.17 -34.32
CA ARG A 563 12.11 -20.48 -35.49
C ARG A 563 13.01 -19.41 -36.11
N LYS A 564 14.03 -18.93 -35.39
CA LYS A 564 14.97 -17.87 -35.79
C LYS A 564 14.33 -16.49 -36.05
N GLU A 565 13.16 -16.24 -35.45
CA GLU A 565 12.36 -15.02 -35.62
C GLU A 565 12.79 -13.90 -34.65
N VAL A 566 14.05 -13.43 -34.70
CA VAL A 566 14.66 -12.57 -33.66
C VAL A 566 14.87 -11.08 -34.03
N PRO A 567 13.86 -10.34 -34.56
CA PRO A 567 14.07 -8.94 -34.90
C PRO A 567 14.19 -8.04 -33.66
N TYR A 568 14.94 -6.95 -33.83
CA TYR A 568 14.88 -5.79 -32.96
C TYR A 568 14.01 -4.72 -33.59
N ARG A 569 13.09 -4.16 -32.80
CA ARG A 569 12.02 -3.30 -33.28
C ARG A 569 12.26 -1.86 -32.84
N LEU A 570 12.26 -0.93 -33.79
CA LEU A 570 12.29 0.52 -33.54
C LEU A 570 10.90 1.09 -33.83
N GLU A 571 10.43 2.02 -33.00
CA GLU A 571 9.12 2.65 -33.15
C GLU A 571 9.22 4.16 -32.97
N GLN A 572 8.67 4.94 -33.90
CA GLN A 572 8.60 6.40 -33.83
C GLN A 572 7.14 6.85 -33.85
N VAL A 573 6.72 7.61 -32.83
CA VAL A 573 5.42 8.29 -32.81
C VAL A 573 5.49 9.56 -33.66
N VAL A 574 4.58 9.68 -34.62
CA VAL A 574 4.40 10.81 -35.52
C VAL A 574 2.99 11.36 -35.35
N SER A 575 2.84 12.68 -35.30
CA SER A 575 1.52 13.31 -35.11
C SER A 575 1.34 14.57 -35.95
N VAL A 576 0.13 14.76 -36.47
CA VAL A 576 -0.25 15.92 -37.30
C VAL A 576 -1.46 16.63 -36.71
N ASP A 577 -1.32 17.94 -36.47
CA ASP A 577 -2.39 18.81 -35.98
C ASP A 577 -3.25 19.33 -37.14
N MET A 578 -4.38 18.66 -37.40
CA MET A 578 -5.34 19.00 -38.44
C MET A 578 -6.04 20.35 -38.22
N ARG A 579 -5.94 20.95 -37.02
CA ARG A 579 -6.40 22.33 -36.78
C ARG A 579 -5.52 23.34 -37.53
N ARG A 580 -4.23 23.03 -37.67
CA ARG A 580 -3.19 23.87 -38.29
C ARG A 580 -2.96 23.59 -39.78
N VAL A 581 -3.27 22.39 -40.26
CA VAL A 581 -3.23 22.05 -41.71
C VAL A 581 -4.27 22.89 -42.47
N THR A 582 -3.88 23.47 -43.60
CA THR A 582 -4.74 24.34 -44.41
C THR A 582 -5.90 23.53 -45.02
N ALA A 583 -7.08 24.15 -45.14
CA ALA A 583 -8.33 23.40 -45.38
C ALA A 583 -8.31 22.54 -46.66
N HIS A 584 -7.65 23.03 -47.72
CA HIS A 584 -7.53 22.35 -49.01
C HIS A 584 -6.48 21.21 -49.03
N ARG A 585 -5.66 21.07 -47.98
CA ARG A 585 -4.58 20.04 -47.89
C ARG A 585 -4.91 18.89 -46.94
N ARG A 586 -6.01 18.98 -46.17
CA ARG A 586 -6.47 17.94 -45.23
C ARG A 586 -6.90 16.68 -45.99
N THR A 587 -5.96 15.74 -46.13
CA THR A 587 -6.15 14.45 -46.80
C THR A 587 -5.43 13.34 -46.03
N PHE A 588 -5.94 12.10 -46.05
CA PHE A 588 -5.21 10.98 -45.43
C PHE A 588 -3.88 10.69 -46.14
N ARG A 589 -3.76 11.06 -47.42
CA ARG A 589 -2.49 11.12 -48.16
C ARG A 589 -1.41 11.93 -47.45
N LEU A 590 -1.77 13.07 -46.82
CA LEU A 590 -0.83 13.87 -46.03
C LEU A 590 -0.23 13.08 -44.86
N MET A 591 -1.01 12.18 -44.24
CA MET A 591 -0.53 11.32 -43.15
C MET A 591 0.41 10.22 -43.62
N MET A 592 0.29 9.77 -44.88
CA MET A 592 1.16 8.76 -45.49
C MET A 592 2.56 9.31 -45.84
N ARG A 593 2.70 10.61 -46.14
CA ARG A 593 3.97 11.18 -46.61
C ARG A 593 5.15 11.02 -45.61
N PRO A 594 4.98 11.26 -44.29
CA PRO A 594 6.03 10.92 -43.31
C PRO A 594 6.29 9.40 -43.19
N ILE A 595 5.27 8.54 -43.38
CA ILE A 595 5.44 7.08 -43.40
C ILE A 595 6.36 6.67 -44.56
N VAL A 596 6.11 7.19 -45.77
CA VAL A 596 6.92 6.92 -46.97
C VAL A 596 8.39 7.27 -46.76
N GLN A 597 8.69 8.46 -46.24
CA GLN A 597 10.09 8.86 -46.02
C GLN A 597 10.77 8.12 -44.86
N LEU A 598 10.04 7.74 -43.80
CA LEU A 598 10.59 6.88 -42.73
C LEU A 598 10.86 5.45 -43.23
N ILE A 599 9.95 4.88 -44.03
CA ILE A 599 10.16 3.59 -44.71
C ILE A 599 11.41 3.66 -45.60
N ARG A 600 11.51 4.71 -46.42
CA ARG A 600 12.69 4.97 -47.26
C ARG A 600 13.98 5.00 -46.43
N PHE A 601 14.02 5.78 -45.35
CA PHE A 601 15.17 5.89 -44.45
C PHE A 601 15.60 4.51 -43.91
N PHE A 602 14.68 3.74 -43.32
CA PHE A 602 15.03 2.44 -42.76
C PHE A 602 15.36 1.35 -43.81
N LEU A 603 14.89 1.51 -45.06
CA LEU A 603 15.29 0.66 -46.19
C LEU A 603 16.69 1.01 -46.73
N CYS A 604 17.00 2.29 -46.86
CA CYS A 604 18.15 2.78 -47.66
C CYS A 604 19.33 3.26 -46.81
N GLU A 605 19.08 3.99 -45.72
CA GLU A 605 20.10 4.66 -44.89
C GLU A 605 20.57 3.79 -43.72
N ARG A 606 20.80 2.50 -44.01
CA ARG A 606 21.11 1.46 -43.01
C ARG A 606 22.33 1.79 -42.16
N GLU A 607 23.36 2.35 -42.78
CA GLU A 607 24.63 2.72 -42.13
C GLU A 607 24.48 3.84 -41.08
N ILE A 608 23.40 4.62 -41.13
CA ILE A 608 23.18 5.75 -40.20
C ILE A 608 22.58 5.27 -38.86
N PHE A 609 21.66 4.29 -38.89
CA PHE A 609 21.01 3.78 -37.68
C PHE A 609 21.63 2.49 -37.12
N THR A 610 22.24 1.64 -37.95
CA THR A 610 22.87 0.38 -37.48
C THR A 610 24.01 0.52 -36.45
N PRO A 611 24.77 1.64 -36.35
CA PRO A 611 25.79 1.81 -35.31
C PRO A 611 25.25 1.80 -33.87
N ILE A 612 23.94 1.93 -33.66
CA ILE A 612 23.33 1.75 -32.32
C ILE A 612 23.25 0.29 -31.88
N PHE A 613 23.47 -0.67 -32.79
CA PHE A 613 23.25 -2.09 -32.53
C PHE A 613 24.53 -2.91 -32.29
N ARG A 614 24.42 -3.81 -31.31
CA ARG A 614 25.27 -4.99 -31.19
C ARG A 614 24.62 -6.16 -31.91
N SER A 615 25.35 -6.79 -32.82
CA SER A 615 24.99 -8.03 -33.52
C SER A 615 25.54 -9.22 -32.73
N ILE A 616 24.66 -10.13 -32.29
CA ILE A 616 25.00 -11.24 -31.38
C ILE A 616 24.44 -12.55 -31.95
N PRO A 617 25.20 -13.66 -31.98
CA PRO A 617 24.70 -14.95 -32.44
C PRO A 617 23.45 -15.40 -31.67
N ILE A 618 22.48 -15.99 -32.37
CA ILE A 618 21.19 -16.40 -31.76
C ILE A 618 21.38 -17.44 -30.61
N ASP A 619 22.40 -18.29 -30.73
CA ASP A 619 22.82 -19.27 -29.72
C ASP A 619 23.51 -18.67 -28.49
N VAL A 620 23.76 -17.35 -28.49
CA VAL A 620 24.25 -16.60 -27.32
C VAL A 620 23.12 -15.74 -26.77
N PHE A 621 22.44 -14.96 -27.62
CA PHE A 621 21.26 -14.18 -27.24
C PHE A 621 20.12 -14.41 -28.25
N PRO A 622 18.92 -14.86 -27.82
CA PRO A 622 18.43 -14.89 -26.45
C PRO A 622 18.73 -16.17 -25.64
N ARG A 623 19.55 -17.11 -26.14
CA ARG A 623 19.88 -18.37 -25.42
C ARG A 623 20.30 -18.17 -23.95
N ILE A 624 21.07 -17.13 -23.63
CA ILE A 624 21.47 -16.82 -22.25
C ILE A 624 20.28 -16.49 -21.32
N MET A 625 19.16 -15.97 -21.85
CA MET A 625 17.93 -15.80 -21.06
C MET A 625 17.29 -17.15 -20.71
N CYS A 626 17.44 -18.18 -21.54
CA CYS A 626 17.02 -19.55 -21.21
C CYS A 626 17.86 -20.13 -20.07
N ALA A 627 19.19 -19.89 -20.11
CA ALA A 627 20.11 -20.32 -19.05
C ALA A 627 19.83 -19.61 -17.71
N TYR A 628 19.61 -18.29 -17.72
CA TYR A 628 19.16 -17.56 -16.52
C TYR A 628 17.79 -18.03 -16.03
N SER A 629 16.83 -18.28 -16.93
CA SER A 629 15.50 -18.80 -16.54
C SER A 629 15.64 -20.15 -15.84
N ARG A 630 16.49 -21.05 -16.34
CA ARG A 630 16.79 -22.33 -15.67
C ARG A 630 17.50 -22.17 -14.33
N LEU A 631 18.36 -21.16 -14.16
CA LEU A 631 19.00 -20.85 -12.88
C LEU A 631 17.96 -20.45 -11.81
N PHE A 632 17.02 -19.56 -12.14
CA PHE A 632 15.97 -19.14 -11.21
C PHE A 632 14.93 -20.23 -10.97
N GLU A 633 14.62 -21.05 -11.98
CA GLU A 633 13.79 -22.24 -11.85
C GLU A 633 14.38 -23.22 -10.80
N LEU A 634 15.66 -23.60 -10.96
CA LEU A 634 16.35 -24.51 -10.04
C LEU A 634 16.50 -23.93 -8.63
N ALA A 635 16.76 -22.62 -8.52
CA ALA A 635 16.86 -21.94 -7.23
C ALA A 635 15.51 -21.91 -6.48
N LEU A 636 14.39 -21.83 -7.21
CA LEU A 636 13.06 -21.90 -6.65
C LEU A 636 12.62 -23.33 -6.33
N ASP A 637 13.06 -24.34 -7.08
CA ASP A 637 12.85 -25.76 -6.77
C ASP A 637 13.56 -26.16 -5.46
N GLU A 638 14.78 -25.67 -5.21
CA GLU A 638 15.49 -25.84 -3.93
C GLU A 638 14.74 -25.17 -2.77
N MET A 639 14.30 -23.92 -2.93
CA MET A 639 13.49 -23.23 -1.91
C MET A 639 12.15 -23.94 -1.66
N TYR A 640 11.58 -24.55 -2.69
CA TYR A 640 10.38 -25.37 -2.60
C TYR A 640 10.64 -26.68 -1.84
N SER A 641 11.78 -27.35 -2.07
CA SER A 641 12.20 -28.52 -1.29
C SER A 641 12.38 -28.19 0.20
N ARG A 642 13.03 -27.06 0.51
CA ARG A 642 13.14 -26.52 1.89
C ARG A 642 11.77 -26.32 2.51
N PHE A 643 10.86 -25.67 1.78
CA PHE A 643 9.49 -25.41 2.20
C PHE A 643 8.71 -26.69 2.54
N GLU A 644 8.87 -27.78 1.77
CA GLU A 644 8.26 -29.07 2.09
C GLU A 644 8.91 -29.75 3.30
N SER A 645 10.24 -29.71 3.41
CA SER A 645 10.95 -30.25 4.59
C SER A 645 10.57 -29.52 5.88
N GLY A 646 10.24 -28.22 5.80
CA GLY A 646 9.66 -27.41 6.88
C GLY A 646 8.16 -27.68 7.16
N ASN A 647 7.65 -28.88 6.83
CA ASN A 647 6.24 -29.28 6.99
C ASN A 647 5.23 -28.31 6.35
N GLN A 648 5.63 -27.58 5.30
CA GLN A 648 4.82 -26.57 4.61
C GLN A 648 4.31 -25.42 5.51
N VAL A 649 4.89 -25.27 6.71
CA VAL A 649 4.51 -24.23 7.69
C VAL A 649 4.77 -22.84 7.13
N GLY A 650 5.84 -22.66 6.37
CA GLY A 650 6.28 -21.40 5.77
C GLY A 650 7.80 -21.31 5.82
N LEU A 651 8.42 -20.59 4.88
CA LEU A 651 9.87 -20.36 4.92
C LEU A 651 10.28 -19.46 6.11
N ASN A 652 11.51 -19.63 6.56
CA ASN A 652 12.14 -18.70 7.52
C ASN A 652 12.42 -17.33 6.85
N LEU A 653 12.94 -16.37 7.62
CA LEU A 653 13.19 -15.01 7.13
C LEU A 653 14.17 -14.97 5.94
N ALA A 654 15.29 -15.69 6.05
CA ALA A 654 16.37 -15.66 5.05
C ALA A 654 15.95 -16.31 3.73
N ASP A 655 15.34 -17.50 3.79
CA ASP A 655 14.80 -18.18 2.61
C ASP A 655 13.62 -17.39 2.00
N SER A 656 12.81 -16.71 2.83
CA SER A 656 11.72 -15.83 2.34
C SER A 656 12.25 -14.65 1.54
N GLU A 657 13.28 -13.96 2.03
CA GLU A 657 13.95 -12.88 1.30
C GLU A 657 14.68 -13.41 0.06
N ALA A 658 15.33 -14.58 0.13
CA ALA A 658 15.98 -15.21 -1.02
C ALA A 658 14.98 -15.46 -2.17
N VAL A 659 13.81 -16.05 -1.87
CA VAL A 659 12.72 -16.24 -2.84
C VAL A 659 12.21 -14.90 -3.40
N ALA A 660 12.01 -13.90 -2.55
CA ALA A 660 11.56 -12.57 -2.98
C ALA A 660 12.58 -11.80 -3.83
N ILE A 661 13.87 -12.11 -3.68
CA ILE A 661 14.96 -11.64 -4.55
C ILE A 661 14.97 -12.43 -5.87
N PHE A 662 14.73 -13.74 -5.85
CA PHE A 662 14.66 -14.58 -7.06
C PHE A 662 13.50 -14.19 -7.98
N ASP A 663 12.28 -14.00 -7.45
CA ASP A 663 11.13 -13.51 -8.21
C ASP A 663 11.42 -12.14 -8.85
N ARG A 664 12.09 -11.24 -8.12
CA ARG A 664 12.47 -9.90 -8.60
C ARG A 664 13.56 -9.93 -9.68
N LEU A 665 14.67 -10.62 -9.45
CA LEU A 665 15.77 -10.76 -10.43
C LEU A 665 15.30 -11.49 -11.70
N GLY A 666 14.47 -12.53 -11.52
CA GLY A 666 13.74 -13.19 -12.59
C GLY A 666 12.91 -12.22 -13.44
N GLY A 667 12.13 -11.36 -12.79
CA GLY A 667 11.36 -10.31 -13.47
C GLY A 667 12.23 -9.24 -14.16
N TYR A 668 13.42 -8.95 -13.62
CA TYR A 668 14.35 -7.99 -14.22
C TYR A 668 14.91 -8.47 -15.57
N ILE A 669 15.28 -9.74 -15.71
CA ILE A 669 15.85 -10.31 -16.96
C ILE A 669 15.05 -9.95 -18.21
N PHE A 670 13.73 -10.10 -18.15
CA PHE A 670 12.82 -9.86 -19.27
C PHE A 670 12.42 -8.38 -19.42
N THR A 671 12.38 -7.63 -18.32
CA THR A 671 11.83 -6.27 -18.33
C THR A 671 12.89 -5.18 -18.48
N GLY A 672 14.04 -5.36 -17.85
CA GLY A 672 15.10 -4.35 -17.67
C GLY A 672 14.69 -3.18 -16.77
N SER A 673 13.67 -3.36 -15.92
CA SER A 673 13.03 -2.26 -15.19
C SER A 673 13.44 -2.21 -13.72
N ASP A 674 14.08 -1.11 -13.32
CA ASP A 674 14.68 -0.92 -11.99
C ASP A 674 13.68 -0.95 -10.82
N ARG A 675 12.37 -0.97 -11.08
CA ARG A 675 11.32 -1.33 -10.08
C ARG A 675 11.53 -2.73 -9.48
N HIS A 676 12.20 -3.63 -10.21
CA HIS A 676 12.59 -4.95 -9.72
C HIS A 676 13.93 -4.94 -8.97
N LEU A 677 14.61 -3.79 -8.88
CA LEU A 677 15.86 -3.58 -8.15
C LEU A 677 15.69 -2.59 -6.98
N PRO A 678 14.86 -2.91 -5.96
CA PRO A 678 14.59 -2.01 -4.84
C PRO A 678 15.89 -1.63 -4.10
N GLY A 679 16.29 -0.37 -4.26
CA GLY A 679 17.62 0.12 -3.90
C GLY A 679 17.91 0.08 -2.40
N ARG A 680 16.90 0.19 -1.52
CA ARG A 680 17.06 0.07 -0.06
C ARG A 680 17.67 -1.29 0.34
N VAL A 681 17.29 -2.40 -0.34
CA VAL A 681 17.77 -3.76 0.01
C VAL A 681 18.86 -4.29 -0.92
N LEU A 682 18.72 -4.14 -2.25
CA LEU A 682 19.65 -4.77 -3.21
C LEU A 682 20.99 -4.04 -3.39
N ARG A 683 21.13 -2.80 -2.89
CA ARG A 683 22.41 -2.07 -2.89
C ARG A 683 23.32 -2.52 -1.75
N PRO A 684 22.87 -2.64 -0.48
CA PRO A 684 23.67 -3.22 0.60
C PRO A 684 24.11 -4.68 0.35
N LEU A 685 23.30 -5.49 -0.35
CA LEU A 685 23.69 -6.84 -0.80
C LEU A 685 24.71 -6.85 -1.95
N GLY A 686 25.10 -5.70 -2.49
CA GLY A 686 26.03 -5.55 -3.61
C GLY A 686 25.46 -5.95 -4.98
N THR A 687 24.17 -6.29 -5.06
CA THR A 687 23.52 -6.77 -6.29
C THR A 687 23.45 -5.69 -7.35
N VAL A 688 23.04 -4.47 -6.97
CA VAL A 688 22.91 -3.33 -7.89
C VAL A 688 24.26 -2.96 -8.52
N GLU A 689 25.34 -2.92 -7.72
CA GLU A 689 26.70 -2.61 -8.17
C GLU A 689 27.29 -3.73 -9.04
N SER A 690 27.03 -4.99 -8.71
CA SER A 690 27.45 -6.15 -9.50
C SER A 690 26.75 -6.20 -10.87
N LEU A 691 25.45 -5.89 -10.92
CA LEU A 691 24.72 -5.75 -12.18
C LEU A 691 25.26 -4.59 -13.02
N ARG A 692 25.41 -3.40 -12.42
CA ARG A 692 25.89 -2.17 -13.09
C ARG A 692 27.32 -2.30 -13.63
N ARG A 693 28.21 -3.04 -12.97
CA ARG A 693 29.63 -3.19 -13.35
C ARG A 693 29.93 -4.46 -14.14
N GLY A 694 29.25 -5.56 -13.85
CA GLY A 694 29.62 -6.90 -14.33
C GLY A 694 28.51 -7.70 -14.99
N GLY A 695 27.27 -7.20 -15.05
CA GLY A 695 26.15 -7.91 -15.69
C GLY A 695 25.76 -9.24 -15.03
N TRP A 696 26.11 -9.42 -13.76
CA TRP A 696 25.80 -10.63 -12.98
C TRP A 696 25.16 -10.27 -11.63
N PRO A 697 24.03 -10.89 -11.24
CA PRO A 697 23.45 -10.69 -9.92
C PRO A 697 24.29 -11.37 -8.83
N TYR A 698 24.91 -10.56 -7.97
CA TYR A 698 25.60 -11.00 -6.76
C TYR A 698 24.72 -10.74 -5.52
N ILE A 699 24.78 -11.62 -4.53
CA ILE A 699 24.14 -11.45 -3.21
C ILE A 699 25.21 -11.73 -2.15
N ASP A 700 25.46 -10.78 -1.24
CA ASP A 700 26.52 -10.92 -0.24
C ASP A 700 26.21 -12.01 0.81
N PRO A 701 26.93 -13.16 0.83
CA PRO A 701 26.72 -14.23 1.82
C PRO A 701 27.07 -13.78 3.24
N THR A 702 27.80 -12.67 3.41
CA THR A 702 28.09 -12.13 4.75
C THR A 702 26.94 -11.32 5.34
N ILE A 703 25.86 -11.09 4.57
CA ILE A 703 24.61 -10.44 4.99
C ILE A 703 23.42 -11.40 4.86
N LEU A 704 23.27 -12.07 3.71
CA LEU A 704 22.24 -13.07 3.44
C LEU A 704 22.88 -14.34 2.87
N ASP A 705 23.04 -15.37 3.71
CA ASP A 705 23.49 -16.67 3.25
C ASP A 705 22.31 -17.56 2.85
N ILE A 706 22.07 -17.62 1.55
CA ILE A 706 21.08 -18.46 0.89
C ILE A 706 21.42 -19.96 1.07
N VAL A 707 22.70 -20.34 1.16
CA VAL A 707 23.08 -21.75 1.25
C VAL A 707 22.68 -22.30 2.63
N SER A 708 23.05 -21.62 3.72
CA SER A 708 22.64 -22.01 5.09
C SER A 708 21.23 -21.58 5.50
N GLY A 709 20.59 -20.67 4.76
CA GLY A 709 19.29 -20.10 5.15
C GLY A 709 19.41 -19.14 6.34
N SER A 710 20.44 -18.29 6.36
CA SER A 710 20.71 -17.36 7.46
C SER A 710 20.87 -15.90 7.01
N ILE A 711 20.55 -14.96 7.91
CA ILE A 711 20.49 -13.52 7.64
C ILE A 711 21.07 -12.73 8.83
N LYS A 712 21.94 -11.74 8.57
CA LYS A 712 22.57 -10.91 9.60
C LYS A 712 21.88 -9.57 9.72
N LEU A 713 20.85 -9.51 10.56
CA LEU A 713 19.97 -8.35 10.67
C LEU A 713 20.68 -7.06 11.15
N GLN A 714 21.78 -7.15 11.91
CA GLN A 714 22.59 -5.97 12.26
C GLN A 714 23.32 -5.34 11.05
N ARG A 715 23.30 -5.99 9.89
CA ARG A 715 23.77 -5.48 8.60
C ARG A 715 22.67 -5.45 7.53
N TRP A 716 21.43 -5.71 7.91
CA TRP A 716 20.29 -5.63 7.01
C TRP A 716 19.72 -4.20 7.00
N PRO A 717 19.15 -3.72 5.88
CA PRO A 717 18.66 -2.35 5.79
C PRO A 717 17.38 -2.15 6.59
N MET A 718 17.34 -1.08 7.38
CA MET A 718 16.21 -0.72 8.23
C MET A 718 15.38 0.39 7.57
N SER A 719 14.09 0.40 7.86
CA SER A 719 13.18 1.52 7.62
C SER A 719 13.56 2.67 8.57
N PRO A 720 13.84 3.89 8.09
CA PRO A 720 14.02 5.05 8.96
C PRO A 720 12.71 5.44 9.66
N ASP A 721 11.58 5.10 9.02
CA ASP A 721 10.23 5.53 9.36
C ASP A 721 9.65 4.71 10.54
N THR A 722 10.08 3.44 10.68
CA THR A 722 9.55 2.49 11.67
C THR A 722 10.62 1.79 12.51
N GLY A 723 11.90 2.00 12.21
CA GLY A 723 13.02 1.27 12.84
C GLY A 723 13.07 -0.24 12.54
N ARG A 724 12.18 -0.76 11.67
CA ARG A 724 12.07 -2.21 11.35
C ARG A 724 12.94 -2.62 10.16
N PRO A 725 13.33 -3.90 10.03
CA PRO A 725 13.98 -4.40 8.81
C PRO A 725 13.11 -4.16 7.55
N THR A 726 13.69 -3.63 6.48
CA THR A 726 12.99 -3.49 5.18
C THR A 726 12.97 -4.85 4.48
N LEU A 727 11.79 -5.47 4.36
CA LEU A 727 11.65 -6.83 3.83
C LEU A 727 11.00 -6.85 2.44
N LEU A 728 11.61 -7.59 1.50
CA LEU A 728 11.13 -7.68 0.12
C LEU A 728 9.98 -8.68 -0.05
N HIS A 729 9.87 -9.70 0.80
CA HIS A 729 8.76 -10.64 0.68
C HIS A 729 7.43 -10.05 1.19
N THR A 730 7.45 -9.16 2.18
CA THR A 730 6.21 -8.54 2.72
C THR A 730 5.53 -7.63 1.70
N ASP A 731 6.28 -6.91 0.86
CA ASP A 731 5.75 -6.15 -0.29
C ASP A 731 4.98 -7.03 -1.28
N GLU A 732 5.52 -8.21 -1.62
CA GLU A 732 4.86 -9.13 -2.55
C GLU A 732 3.62 -9.77 -1.86
N LEU A 733 3.71 -10.10 -0.57
CA LEU A 733 2.53 -10.49 0.22
C LEU A 733 1.46 -9.39 0.27
N ARG A 734 1.85 -8.10 0.32
CA ARG A 734 0.93 -6.95 0.26
C ARG A 734 0.17 -6.93 -1.06
N PHE A 735 0.84 -7.24 -2.18
CA PHE A 735 0.20 -7.38 -3.49
C PHE A 735 -0.75 -8.60 -3.61
N HIS A 736 -0.36 -9.78 -3.11
CA HIS A 736 -1.18 -11.00 -3.24
C HIS A 736 -2.30 -11.13 -2.21
N TYR A 737 -2.17 -10.53 -1.04
CA TYR A 737 -3.05 -10.77 0.11
C TYR A 737 -3.56 -9.49 0.80
N GLY A 738 -3.02 -8.32 0.48
CA GLY A 738 -3.40 -7.03 1.08
C GLY A 738 -2.56 -6.65 2.31
N ALA A 739 -2.64 -5.36 2.69
CA ALA A 739 -1.80 -4.76 3.74
C ALA A 739 -1.87 -5.50 5.08
N VAL A 740 -3.06 -5.91 5.53
CA VAL A 740 -3.27 -6.61 6.80
C VAL A 740 -2.44 -7.90 6.91
N VAL A 741 -2.34 -8.67 5.81
CA VAL A 741 -1.58 -9.94 5.80
C VAL A 741 -0.07 -9.69 5.74
N ALA A 742 0.36 -8.65 5.02
CA ALA A 742 1.76 -8.23 4.99
C ALA A 742 2.24 -7.74 6.37
N ALA A 743 1.52 -6.79 6.98
CA ALA A 743 1.85 -6.26 8.31
C ALA A 743 1.82 -7.34 9.40
N SER A 744 0.83 -8.24 9.37
CA SER A 744 0.76 -9.39 10.28
C SER A 744 2.02 -10.28 10.19
N ARG A 745 2.49 -10.59 8.97
CA ARG A 745 3.73 -11.35 8.75
C ARG A 745 4.99 -10.57 9.14
N GLU A 746 5.02 -9.26 8.89
CA GLU A 746 6.13 -8.38 9.28
C GLU A 746 6.33 -8.38 10.81
N SER A 747 5.27 -8.13 11.58
CA SER A 747 5.30 -8.24 13.06
C SER A 747 5.52 -9.67 13.56
N GLU A 748 5.17 -10.70 12.81
CA GLU A 748 5.52 -12.09 13.15
C GLU A 748 7.03 -12.30 13.19
N LEU A 749 7.72 -11.78 12.17
CA LEU A 749 9.15 -11.93 11.98
C LEU A 749 9.93 -11.01 12.91
N TRP A 750 9.38 -9.82 13.20
CA TRP A 750 9.94 -8.90 14.20
C TRP A 750 9.84 -9.47 15.62
N LEU A 751 8.68 -9.98 16.04
CA LEU A 751 8.53 -10.70 17.31
C LEU A 751 9.41 -11.95 17.36
N ALA A 752 9.53 -12.70 16.26
CA ALA A 752 10.43 -13.86 16.19
C ALA A 752 11.90 -13.46 16.38
N GLN A 753 12.34 -12.31 15.85
CA GLN A 753 13.71 -11.80 16.04
C GLN A 753 13.96 -11.34 17.48
N LEU A 754 13.08 -10.51 18.06
CA LEU A 754 13.15 -10.10 19.47
C LEU A 754 13.17 -11.32 20.40
N GLY A 755 12.44 -12.38 20.02
CA GLY A 755 12.45 -13.68 20.71
C GLY A 755 13.59 -14.64 20.35
N HIS A 756 14.51 -14.29 19.44
CA HIS A 756 15.66 -15.11 19.03
C HIS A 756 16.98 -14.59 19.59
N GLU A 757 17.17 -13.26 19.68
CA GLU A 757 18.36 -12.70 20.34
C GLU A 757 18.39 -13.00 21.85
N GLY A 758 17.23 -13.34 22.41
CA GLY A 758 17.04 -13.69 23.80
C GLY A 758 16.73 -12.46 24.63
N ILE A 759 15.80 -12.60 25.58
CA ILE A 759 15.47 -11.52 26.50
C ILE A 759 16.57 -11.43 27.56
N THR A 760 17.50 -10.51 27.33
CA THR A 760 18.70 -10.27 28.15
C THR A 760 18.45 -9.31 29.31
N GLY A 761 17.34 -8.56 29.32
CA GLY A 761 17.01 -7.62 30.40
C GLY A 761 15.58 -7.07 30.35
N PRO A 762 15.20 -6.22 31.32
CA PRO A 762 13.83 -5.71 31.46
C PRO A 762 13.32 -4.92 30.25
N GLN A 763 14.18 -4.14 29.58
CA GLN A 763 13.80 -3.37 28.41
C GLN A 763 13.37 -4.29 27.25
N ALA A 764 14.11 -5.37 26.98
CA ALA A 764 13.72 -6.35 25.96
C ALA A 764 12.39 -7.09 26.28
N MET A 765 12.02 -7.24 27.57
CA MET A 765 10.66 -7.69 27.93
C MET A 765 9.60 -6.63 27.62
N ILE A 766 9.90 -5.37 27.95
CA ILE A 766 9.04 -4.23 27.65
C ILE A 766 8.79 -4.15 26.14
N ASP A 767 9.84 -4.06 25.32
CA ASP A 767 9.75 -3.85 23.86
C ASP A 767 8.98 -4.99 23.16
N TYR A 768 9.24 -6.24 23.57
CA TYR A 768 8.50 -7.40 23.07
C TYR A 768 7.00 -7.32 23.42
N VAL A 769 6.66 -6.93 24.65
CA VAL A 769 5.26 -6.83 25.10
C VAL A 769 4.56 -5.63 24.44
N THR A 770 5.25 -4.51 24.22
CA THR A 770 4.78 -3.36 23.42
C THR A 770 4.34 -3.84 22.04
N GLU A 771 5.26 -4.40 21.25
CA GLU A 771 4.98 -4.91 19.89
C GLU A 771 3.87 -5.98 19.89
N LEU A 772 3.86 -6.89 20.86
CA LEU A 772 2.86 -7.96 20.94
C LEU A 772 1.45 -7.41 21.18
N VAL A 773 1.30 -6.43 22.09
CA VAL A 773 -0.02 -5.86 22.42
C VAL A 773 -0.53 -5.01 21.26
N GLU A 774 0.31 -4.14 20.69
CA GLU A 774 -0.04 -3.27 19.57
C GLU A 774 -0.33 -4.06 18.29
N SER A 775 0.67 -4.77 17.77
CA SER A 775 0.58 -5.40 16.44
C SER A 775 -0.30 -6.64 16.40
N ARG A 776 -0.43 -7.36 17.52
CA ARG A 776 -1.19 -8.62 17.57
C ARG A 776 -2.43 -8.56 18.46
N TRP A 777 -2.32 -8.21 19.75
CA TRP A 777 -3.48 -8.25 20.64
C TRP A 777 -4.58 -7.29 20.19
N VAL A 778 -4.26 -6.02 19.91
CA VAL A 778 -5.25 -5.02 19.46
C VAL A 778 -5.85 -5.43 18.13
N ILE A 779 -5.05 -5.79 17.13
CA ILE A 779 -5.53 -6.11 15.77
C ILE A 779 -6.37 -7.39 15.76
N GLU A 780 -5.90 -8.48 16.37
CA GLU A 780 -6.61 -9.77 16.38
C GLU A 780 -7.91 -9.68 17.20
N THR A 781 -7.94 -8.89 18.28
CA THR A 781 -9.14 -8.68 19.11
C THR A 781 -10.15 -7.73 18.45
N ARG A 782 -9.69 -6.64 17.82
CA ARG A 782 -10.51 -5.72 17.01
C ARG A 782 -11.22 -6.48 15.88
N GLY A 783 -10.45 -7.24 15.10
CA GLY A 783 -10.94 -8.08 14.01
C GLY A 783 -11.87 -9.22 14.47
N PHE A 784 -11.65 -9.79 15.66
CA PHE A 784 -12.60 -10.74 16.26
C PHE A 784 -13.94 -10.05 16.58
N MET A 785 -13.92 -8.91 17.28
CA MET A 785 -15.13 -8.18 17.69
C MET A 785 -15.97 -7.80 16.48
N ALA A 786 -15.42 -7.05 15.53
CA ALA A 786 -16.17 -6.57 14.36
C ALA A 786 -16.73 -7.72 13.51
N LYS A 787 -15.98 -8.82 13.32
CA LYS A 787 -16.42 -10.01 12.59
C LYS A 787 -17.60 -10.73 13.26
N GLN A 788 -17.64 -10.79 14.59
CA GLN A 788 -18.78 -11.39 15.30
C GLN A 788 -19.98 -10.44 15.37
N LEU A 789 -19.75 -9.13 15.56
CA LEU A 789 -20.81 -8.11 15.57
C LEU A 789 -21.52 -8.02 14.21
N ARG A 790 -20.79 -7.91 13.09
CA ARG A 790 -21.36 -8.00 11.73
C ARG A 790 -22.10 -9.32 11.50
N LYS A 791 -21.57 -10.44 11.99
CA LYS A 791 -22.23 -11.76 11.88
C LYS A 791 -23.53 -11.86 12.69
N LYS A 792 -23.72 -11.05 13.74
CA LYS A 792 -25.01 -10.92 14.45
C LYS A 792 -25.95 -9.94 13.74
N LEU A 793 -25.44 -8.81 13.25
CA LEU A 793 -26.17 -7.78 12.50
C LEU A 793 -26.91 -8.38 11.29
N HIS A 794 -26.12 -9.03 10.41
CA HIS A 794 -26.56 -9.64 9.14
C HIS A 794 -27.25 -11.01 9.31
N ARG A 795 -27.62 -11.42 10.53
CA ARG A 795 -28.20 -12.73 10.80
C ARG A 795 -29.73 -12.69 10.72
N SER A 796 -30.29 -13.27 9.66
CA SER A 796 -31.73 -13.54 9.56
C SER A 796 -32.14 -14.71 10.45
N THR A 797 -32.58 -14.41 11.67
CA THR A 797 -33.16 -15.42 12.59
C THR A 797 -34.60 -15.73 12.18
N PRO A 798 -34.98 -17.00 11.92
CA PRO A 798 -36.37 -17.36 11.69
C PRO A 798 -37.24 -16.98 12.90
N GLY A 799 -38.29 -16.20 12.69
CA GLY A 799 -39.17 -15.70 13.76
C GLY A 799 -38.59 -14.57 14.64
N GLY A 800 -37.39 -14.05 14.34
CA GLY A 800 -36.82 -12.89 15.03
C GLY A 800 -37.13 -11.57 14.32
N THR A 801 -37.13 -10.46 15.08
CA THR A 801 -37.36 -9.11 14.56
C THR A 801 -36.45 -8.79 13.37
N LEU A 802 -37.03 -8.28 12.28
CA LEU A 802 -36.26 -7.72 11.17
C LEU A 802 -35.77 -6.31 11.54
N LEU A 803 -34.47 -6.10 11.45
CA LEU A 803 -33.90 -4.75 11.33
C LEU A 803 -34.18 -4.23 9.91
N SER A 804 -34.36 -2.93 9.75
CA SER A 804 -34.46 -2.33 8.43
C SER A 804 -33.11 -2.31 7.72
N SER A 805 -33.12 -2.10 6.40
CA SER A 805 -31.88 -1.88 5.63
C SER A 805 -31.12 -0.62 6.10
N VAL A 806 -31.81 0.35 6.70
CA VAL A 806 -31.20 1.58 7.22
C VAL A 806 -30.45 1.30 8.52
N ASP A 807 -31.04 0.51 9.43
CA ASP A 807 -30.41 0.15 10.71
C ASP A 807 -29.16 -0.71 10.48
N ILE A 808 -29.23 -1.64 9.52
CA ILE A 808 -28.08 -2.47 9.12
C ILE A 808 -26.95 -1.59 8.55
N LEU A 809 -27.27 -0.62 7.69
CA LEU A 809 -26.28 0.34 7.18
C LEU A 809 -25.72 1.26 8.26
N ALA A 810 -26.51 1.64 9.27
CA ALA A 810 -26.03 2.41 10.43
C ALA A 810 -25.04 1.57 11.28
N GLY A 811 -25.40 0.31 11.58
CA GLY A 811 -24.54 -0.61 12.32
C GLY A 811 -23.24 -0.95 11.61
N ASP A 812 -23.26 -1.17 10.29
CA ASP A 812 -22.03 -1.40 9.51
C ASP A 812 -21.13 -0.16 9.46
N ARG A 813 -21.70 1.06 9.40
CA ARG A 813 -20.95 2.33 9.50
C ARG A 813 -20.32 2.52 10.88
N ALA A 814 -21.06 2.25 11.95
CA ALA A 814 -20.54 2.34 13.32
C ALA A 814 -19.38 1.36 13.54
N LEU A 815 -19.51 0.13 13.03
CA LEU A 815 -18.46 -0.89 13.09
C LEU A 815 -17.24 -0.53 12.23
N ALA A 816 -17.43 0.13 11.07
CA ALA A 816 -16.33 0.62 10.26
C ALA A 816 -15.60 1.79 10.95
N ALA A 817 -16.32 2.78 11.46
CA ALA A 817 -15.71 3.91 12.19
C ALA A 817 -14.87 3.45 13.38
N TRP A 818 -15.37 2.48 14.16
CA TRP A 818 -14.62 1.86 15.27
C TRP A 818 -13.43 0.99 14.82
N GLU A 819 -13.50 0.39 13.62
CA GLU A 819 -12.37 -0.35 13.06
C GLU A 819 -11.21 0.55 12.61
N GLU A 820 -11.47 1.81 12.25
CA GLU A 820 -10.45 2.80 11.87
C GLU A 820 -9.89 3.60 13.08
N GLU A 821 -10.49 3.53 14.27
CA GLU A 821 -9.98 4.29 15.43
C GLU A 821 -8.59 3.82 15.90
N ALA A 822 -7.72 4.75 16.26
CA ALA A 822 -6.39 4.43 16.83
C ALA A 822 -6.52 3.61 18.14
N TYR A 823 -7.41 4.01 19.04
CA TYR A 823 -7.56 3.45 20.39
C TYR A 823 -8.95 2.82 20.64
N PRO A 824 -9.32 1.73 19.93
CA PRO A 824 -10.68 1.17 19.95
C PRO A 824 -11.09 0.58 21.32
N PHE A 825 -10.12 0.37 22.23
CA PHE A 825 -10.32 -0.24 23.55
C PHE A 825 -10.36 0.79 24.71
N ARG A 826 -10.48 2.09 24.40
CA ARG A 826 -10.91 3.13 25.36
C ARG A 826 -12.43 3.12 25.57
N ILE A 827 -12.89 3.69 26.68
CA ILE A 827 -14.32 3.82 26.98
C ILE A 827 -15.02 4.76 26.00
N GLU A 828 -14.42 5.86 25.52
CA GLU A 828 -15.15 6.76 24.61
C GLU A 828 -15.34 6.14 23.21
N ALA A 829 -14.40 5.29 22.77
CA ALA A 829 -14.52 4.52 21.53
C ALA A 829 -15.61 3.44 21.64
N LEU A 830 -15.74 2.81 22.81
CA LEU A 830 -16.85 1.91 23.12
C LEU A 830 -18.19 2.66 23.14
N ASP A 831 -18.26 3.82 23.78
CA ASP A 831 -19.51 4.60 23.91
C ASP A 831 -19.95 5.16 22.54
N ARG A 832 -19.00 5.50 21.65
CA ARG A 832 -19.29 5.79 20.23
C ARG A 832 -19.83 4.55 19.49
N LEU A 833 -19.22 3.38 19.68
CA LEU A 833 -19.65 2.13 19.05
C LEU A 833 -21.04 1.69 19.53
N THR A 834 -21.32 1.70 20.85
CA THR A 834 -22.62 1.31 21.39
C THR A 834 -23.71 2.27 20.95
N LYS A 835 -23.45 3.58 20.95
CA LYS A 835 -24.35 4.60 20.39
C LYS A 835 -24.65 4.38 18.90
N GLY A 836 -23.62 4.10 18.11
CA GLY A 836 -23.78 3.76 16.69
C GLY A 836 -24.54 2.45 16.43
N LEU A 837 -24.61 1.56 17.44
CA LEU A 837 -25.37 0.31 17.42
C LEU A 837 -26.77 0.44 18.08
N GLU A 838 -27.19 1.61 18.58
CA GLU A 838 -28.51 1.83 19.18
C GLU A 838 -29.68 1.34 18.28
N PRO A 839 -29.72 1.64 16.96
CA PRO A 839 -30.76 1.12 16.06
C PRO A 839 -30.78 -0.42 15.95
N CYS A 840 -29.70 -1.08 16.34
CA CYS A 840 -29.50 -2.53 16.22
C CYS A 840 -29.72 -3.29 17.53
N ILE A 841 -29.98 -2.60 18.67
CA ILE A 841 -30.16 -3.20 20.00
C ILE A 841 -31.07 -4.46 20.01
N PRO A 842 -32.20 -4.53 19.27
CA PRO A 842 -33.05 -5.74 19.21
C PRO A 842 -32.35 -7.03 18.72
N ARG A 843 -31.14 -6.93 18.14
CA ARG A 843 -30.26 -8.08 17.82
C ARG A 843 -28.87 -8.01 18.46
N LEU A 844 -28.46 -6.85 18.96
CA LEU A 844 -27.09 -6.50 19.34
C LEU A 844 -27.05 -5.72 20.66
N PHE A 845 -27.38 -6.41 21.77
CA PHE A 845 -27.10 -5.91 23.11
C PHE A 845 -25.69 -6.34 23.56
N ILE A 846 -24.86 -5.40 24.01
CA ILE A 846 -23.53 -5.65 24.59
C ILE A 846 -23.63 -5.48 26.11
N ASP A 847 -23.52 -6.59 26.84
CA ASP A 847 -23.62 -6.61 28.30
C ASP A 847 -22.32 -6.13 28.98
N THR A 848 -22.42 -5.47 30.14
CA THR A 848 -21.25 -5.01 30.92
C THR A 848 -21.11 -5.85 32.19
N GLN A 849 -20.10 -6.72 32.21
CA GLN A 849 -19.75 -7.56 33.34
C GLN A 849 -19.07 -6.74 34.46
N ASP A 850 -19.00 -7.33 35.66
CA ASP A 850 -18.37 -6.72 36.84
C ASP A 850 -16.97 -6.14 36.54
N PRO A 851 -16.70 -4.88 36.92
CA PRO A 851 -15.46 -4.20 36.57
C PRO A 851 -14.27 -4.70 37.41
N ARG A 852 -13.26 -5.24 36.73
CA ARG A 852 -12.02 -5.80 37.30
C ARG A 852 -10.89 -4.76 37.32
N THR A 853 -9.88 -4.90 38.17
CA THR A 853 -8.66 -4.05 38.09
C THR A 853 -7.84 -4.43 36.84
N ARG A 854 -7.16 -3.46 36.18
CA ARG A 854 -6.26 -3.79 35.05
C ARG A 854 -5.19 -4.81 35.48
N ARG A 855 -4.70 -4.68 36.72
CA ARG A 855 -3.70 -5.56 37.34
C ARG A 855 -4.19 -7.01 37.48
N ASP A 856 -5.36 -7.25 38.07
CA ASP A 856 -5.92 -8.61 38.18
C ASP A 856 -6.25 -9.21 36.81
N HIS A 857 -6.66 -8.40 35.82
CA HIS A 857 -6.85 -8.87 34.45
C HIS A 857 -5.52 -9.33 33.83
N ALA A 858 -4.47 -8.52 33.87
CA ALA A 858 -3.16 -8.87 33.31
C ALA A 858 -2.54 -10.11 33.97
N TYR A 859 -2.62 -10.21 35.31
CA TYR A 859 -2.18 -11.40 36.05
C TYR A 859 -2.96 -12.67 35.65
N ASN A 860 -4.30 -12.58 35.51
CA ASN A 860 -5.13 -13.70 35.08
C ASN A 860 -4.84 -14.12 33.62
N LEU A 861 -4.63 -13.16 32.73
CA LEU A 861 -4.27 -13.38 31.32
C LEU A 861 -2.92 -14.09 31.20
N VAL A 862 -1.87 -13.53 31.80
CA VAL A 862 -0.50 -14.08 31.76
C VAL A 862 -0.45 -15.48 32.38
N HIS A 863 -1.14 -15.71 33.49
CA HIS A 863 -1.27 -17.03 34.12
C HIS A 863 -1.92 -18.06 33.18
N LEU A 864 -3.05 -17.72 32.54
CA LEU A 864 -3.76 -18.63 31.64
C LEU A 864 -2.99 -18.91 30.34
N VAL A 865 -2.25 -17.93 29.80
CA VAL A 865 -1.34 -18.12 28.66
C VAL A 865 -0.19 -19.05 29.04
N PHE A 866 0.43 -18.85 30.21
CA PHE A 866 1.48 -19.75 30.70
C PHE A 866 0.99 -21.19 30.89
N GLN A 867 -0.28 -21.38 31.30
CA GLN A 867 -0.92 -22.70 31.42
C GLN A 867 -1.48 -23.26 30.09
N GLN A 868 -1.25 -22.62 28.94
CA GLN A 868 -1.81 -22.98 27.62
C GLN A 868 -3.35 -23.07 27.59
N GLN A 869 -4.04 -22.25 28.39
CA GLN A 869 -5.50 -22.13 28.44
C GLN A 869 -6.01 -20.71 28.08
N PRO A 870 -5.52 -20.08 26.98
CA PRO A 870 -5.82 -18.68 26.69
C PRO A 870 -7.26 -18.40 26.22
N GLY A 871 -8.09 -19.44 25.97
CA GLY A 871 -9.39 -19.30 25.30
C GLY A 871 -10.42 -18.39 25.98
N ILE A 872 -10.21 -18.05 27.25
CA ILE A 872 -11.00 -17.05 28.00
C ILE A 872 -10.74 -15.63 27.48
N HIS A 873 -9.49 -15.33 27.12
CA HIS A 873 -8.99 -14.01 26.68
C HIS A 873 -8.69 -13.93 25.18
N ALA A 874 -8.65 -15.06 24.48
CA ALA A 874 -8.24 -15.16 23.08
C ALA A 874 -9.22 -15.99 22.24
N CYS A 875 -9.46 -15.57 21.00
CA CYS A 875 -10.26 -16.35 20.07
C CYS A 875 -9.42 -17.50 19.47
N LYS A 876 -10.08 -18.55 18.95
CA LYS A 876 -9.41 -19.75 18.37
C LYS A 876 -8.49 -19.50 17.15
N ALA A 877 -8.45 -18.27 16.62
CA ALA A 877 -7.61 -17.88 15.49
C ALA A 877 -6.58 -16.78 15.86
N ALA A 878 -6.54 -16.39 17.14
CA ALA A 878 -5.52 -15.48 17.66
C ALA A 878 -4.18 -16.22 17.82
N THR A 879 -3.08 -15.53 17.53
CA THR A 879 -1.72 -16.08 17.56
C THR A 879 -0.84 -15.39 18.60
N TRP A 880 -1.25 -14.22 19.12
CA TRP A 880 -0.59 -13.58 20.25
C TRP A 880 -0.41 -14.47 21.50
N PRO A 881 -1.32 -15.43 21.85
CA PRO A 881 -1.13 -16.26 23.04
C PRO A 881 0.05 -17.22 22.89
N ASP A 882 0.22 -17.82 21.71
CA ASP A 882 1.29 -18.78 21.44
C ASP A 882 2.65 -18.07 21.36
N ALA A 883 2.68 -16.85 20.81
CA ALA A 883 3.87 -16.00 20.81
C ALA A 883 4.30 -15.61 22.24
N LEU A 884 3.34 -15.21 23.10
CA LEU A 884 3.62 -14.89 24.51
C LEU A 884 4.04 -16.13 25.31
N HIS A 885 3.34 -17.26 25.15
CA HIS A 885 3.70 -18.52 25.78
C HIS A 885 5.11 -18.97 25.38
N GLY A 886 5.44 -18.91 24.08
CA GLY A 886 6.74 -19.33 23.56
C GLY A 886 7.91 -18.53 24.12
N ILE A 887 7.77 -17.21 24.27
CA ILE A 887 8.83 -16.38 24.87
C ILE A 887 8.91 -16.53 26.39
N MET A 888 7.77 -16.64 27.09
CA MET A 888 7.74 -16.92 28.53
C MET A 888 8.38 -18.27 28.86
N ALA A 889 8.11 -19.31 28.06
CA ALA A 889 8.70 -20.63 28.23
C ALA A 889 10.22 -20.64 28.01
N LYS A 890 10.71 -19.94 26.95
CA LYS A 890 12.15 -19.72 26.72
C LYS A 890 12.82 -19.01 27.90
N TRP A 891 12.26 -17.88 28.34
CA TRP A 891 12.77 -17.10 29.46
C TRP A 891 12.77 -17.93 30.75
N TYR A 892 11.68 -18.64 31.05
CA TYR A 892 11.57 -19.48 32.23
C TYR A 892 12.61 -20.61 32.23
N ALA A 893 12.80 -21.31 31.11
CA ALA A 893 13.82 -22.34 30.97
C ALA A 893 15.24 -21.79 31.21
N ALA A 894 15.56 -20.61 30.67
CA ALA A 894 16.85 -19.94 30.91
C ALA A 894 17.06 -19.49 32.37
N GLN A 895 15.99 -19.34 33.16
CA GLN A 895 16.05 -18.90 34.56
C GLN A 895 15.88 -20.04 35.59
N GLN A 896 15.61 -21.28 35.17
CA GLN A 896 15.53 -22.42 36.09
C GLN A 896 16.86 -22.68 36.82
N SER A 897 18.01 -22.40 36.19
CA SER A 897 19.33 -22.47 36.82
C SER A 897 19.52 -21.47 37.98
N HIS A 898 18.69 -20.42 38.04
CA HIS A 898 18.68 -19.41 39.11
C HIS A 898 17.57 -19.67 40.15
N GLY A 899 16.89 -20.82 40.11
CA GLY A 899 15.92 -21.26 41.13
C GLY A 899 14.53 -20.63 41.02
N ILE A 900 14.24 -19.89 39.94
CA ILE A 900 12.95 -19.22 39.70
C ILE A 900 11.82 -20.27 39.54
N ARG A 901 10.69 -20.06 40.22
CA ARG A 901 9.52 -20.94 40.17
C ARG A 901 8.50 -20.46 39.13
N ALA A 902 7.61 -21.35 38.69
CA ALA A 902 6.56 -21.02 37.71
C ALA A 902 5.68 -19.82 38.10
N GLY A 903 5.37 -19.64 39.39
CA GLY A 903 4.60 -18.48 39.87
C GLY A 903 5.36 -17.15 39.76
N ASP A 904 6.69 -17.19 39.82
CA ASP A 904 7.53 -16.00 39.75
C ASP A 904 7.59 -15.46 38.31
N CYS A 905 7.56 -16.36 37.30
CA CYS A 905 7.42 -15.97 35.90
C CYS A 905 6.14 -15.14 35.65
N VAL A 906 4.99 -15.55 36.22
CA VAL A 906 3.75 -14.76 36.13
C VAL A 906 3.91 -13.40 36.83
N ARG A 907 4.56 -13.36 38.01
CA ARG A 907 4.86 -12.11 38.74
C ARG A 907 5.82 -11.17 37.97
N THR A 908 6.72 -11.68 37.14
CA THR A 908 7.61 -10.86 36.29
C THR A 908 6.88 -10.28 35.08
N TRP A 909 6.08 -11.10 34.37
CA TRP A 909 5.50 -10.70 33.09
C TRP A 909 4.18 -9.91 33.22
N ALA A 910 3.36 -10.20 34.23
CA ALA A 910 2.05 -9.54 34.39
C ALA A 910 2.12 -8.01 34.66
N PRO A 911 3.08 -7.47 35.44
CA PRO A 911 3.25 -6.01 35.56
C PRO A 911 3.56 -5.33 34.23
N ILE A 912 4.36 -5.96 33.36
CA ILE A 912 4.75 -5.40 32.05
C ILE A 912 3.53 -5.35 31.12
N VAL A 913 2.72 -6.43 31.08
CA VAL A 913 1.46 -6.47 30.33
C VAL A 913 0.45 -5.45 30.87
N ASN A 914 0.32 -5.33 32.20
CA ASN A 914 -0.53 -4.31 32.83
C ASN A 914 -0.14 -2.88 32.41
N GLU A 915 1.15 -2.58 32.43
CA GLU A 915 1.64 -1.23 32.11
C GLU A 915 1.52 -0.92 30.62
N ARG A 916 1.77 -1.87 29.71
CA ARG A 916 1.54 -1.65 28.28
C ARG A 916 0.05 -1.55 27.92
N MET A 917 -0.82 -2.28 28.62
CA MET A 917 -2.27 -2.04 28.55
C MET A 917 -2.69 -0.66 29.09
N ARG A 918 -1.95 -0.08 30.06
CA ARG A 918 -2.20 1.29 30.54
C ARG A 918 -1.79 2.33 29.51
N VAL A 919 -0.57 2.25 28.97
CA VAL A 919 -0.03 3.19 27.98
C VAL A 919 -0.90 3.24 26.73
N LEU A 920 -1.36 2.09 26.24
CA LEU A 920 -2.18 1.98 25.02
C LEU A 920 -3.67 2.31 25.22
N GLY A 921 -4.06 2.87 26.37
CA GLY A 921 -5.45 3.23 26.64
C GLY A 921 -6.41 2.03 26.59
N ILE A 922 -5.97 0.84 27.01
CA ILE A 922 -6.85 -0.33 27.11
C ILE A 922 -7.60 -0.25 28.44
N GLU A 923 -8.87 0.14 28.35
CA GLU A 923 -9.79 0.40 29.46
C GLU A 923 -10.97 -0.59 29.50
N TRP A 924 -11.20 -1.34 28.42
CA TRP A 924 -12.11 -2.47 28.42
C TRP A 924 -11.59 -3.59 27.53
N VAL A 925 -12.06 -4.80 27.82
CA VAL A 925 -11.76 -6.02 27.06
C VAL A 925 -13.06 -6.79 26.79
N PRO A 926 -13.13 -7.62 25.73
CA PRO A 926 -14.28 -8.49 25.53
C PRO A 926 -14.40 -9.49 26.69
N GLY A 927 -15.63 -9.65 27.19
CA GLY A 927 -15.95 -10.56 28.27
C GLY A 927 -15.95 -12.02 27.82
N ASN A 928 -16.23 -12.93 28.76
CA ASN A 928 -16.27 -14.36 28.49
C ASN A 928 -17.61 -14.99 28.89
N ALA A 929 -17.97 -16.07 28.20
CA ALA A 929 -19.09 -16.95 28.55
C ALA A 929 -18.70 -18.40 28.29
N GLY A 930 -18.99 -19.30 29.24
CA GLY A 930 -18.66 -20.73 29.11
C GLY A 930 -17.16 -21.02 28.92
N GLY A 931 -16.29 -20.19 29.50
CA GLY A 931 -14.83 -20.31 29.36
C GLY A 931 -14.28 -19.88 27.99
N ARG A 932 -15.02 -19.08 27.22
CA ARG A 932 -14.59 -18.54 25.92
C ARG A 932 -14.89 -17.06 25.80
N ILE A 933 -13.99 -16.32 25.15
CA ILE A 933 -14.20 -14.92 24.76
C ILE A 933 -15.48 -14.75 23.90
N VAL A 934 -16.27 -13.71 24.15
CA VAL A 934 -17.51 -13.39 23.41
C VAL A 934 -17.59 -11.91 23.05
N SER A 935 -18.17 -11.59 21.89
CA SER A 935 -18.28 -10.22 21.37
C SER A 935 -19.48 -9.44 21.90
N THR A 936 -20.05 -9.85 23.02
CA THR A 936 -21.38 -9.38 23.45
C THR A 936 -21.57 -9.40 24.96
N ALA A 937 -20.45 -9.51 25.66
CA ALA A 937 -20.22 -9.07 27.02
C ALA A 937 -18.88 -8.33 26.99
N ILE A 938 -18.66 -7.37 27.88
CA ILE A 938 -17.38 -6.66 28.06
C ILE A 938 -17.03 -6.58 29.56
N VAL A 939 -15.73 -6.47 29.86
CA VAL A 939 -15.24 -6.17 31.22
C VAL A 939 -14.57 -4.81 31.16
N LYS A 940 -15.08 -3.84 31.95
CA LYS A 940 -14.41 -2.55 32.14
C LYS A 940 -13.24 -2.73 33.13
N LEU A 941 -12.06 -2.23 32.76
CA LEU A 941 -10.83 -2.30 33.54
C LEU A 941 -10.67 -1.02 34.36
N LYS A 942 -10.73 -1.13 35.68
CA LYS A 942 -10.45 -0.02 36.59
C LYS A 942 -8.96 0.33 36.57
N ASN A 943 -8.67 1.62 36.47
CA ASN A 943 -7.37 2.20 36.75
C ASN A 943 -7.05 2.08 38.25
N ASP A 944 -5.76 2.02 38.57
CA ASP A 944 -5.28 2.23 39.94
C ASP A 944 -5.36 3.73 40.26
N ILE A 945 -5.89 4.09 41.44
CA ILE A 945 -6.41 5.44 41.72
C ILE A 945 -5.33 6.54 41.73
N PHE A 946 -4.06 6.16 41.89
CA PHE A 946 -2.92 7.08 41.77
C PHE A 946 -2.50 7.38 40.32
N ALA A 947 -3.32 7.02 39.31
CA ALA A 947 -3.19 7.49 37.93
C ALA A 947 -4.50 7.33 37.12
N THR A 948 -5.24 8.42 36.94
CA THR A 948 -5.93 8.71 35.66
C THR A 948 -5.11 9.74 34.89
N PRO A 949 -4.23 9.31 33.98
CA PRO A 949 -3.51 10.22 33.10
C PRO A 949 -4.47 11.01 32.21
N ARG A 950 -4.08 12.23 31.83
CA ARG A 950 -4.29 12.62 30.43
C ARG A 950 -3.48 11.66 29.57
N ILE A 951 -3.97 11.30 28.39
CA ILE A 951 -3.23 10.55 27.36
C ILE A 951 -3.09 11.51 26.19
N PRO A 952 -1.97 11.51 25.42
CA PRO A 952 -1.81 12.42 24.29
C PRO A 952 -3.03 12.43 23.37
N VAL A 953 -3.38 13.63 22.91
CA VAL A 953 -4.42 13.90 21.91
C VAL A 953 -3.81 13.85 20.52
N ALA A 954 -2.52 14.19 20.39
CA ALA A 954 -1.76 14.06 19.15
C ALA A 954 -1.58 12.59 18.71
N GLU A 955 -1.37 12.37 17.40
CA GLU A 955 -1.22 11.03 16.82
C GLU A 955 0.16 10.42 17.16
N PRO A 956 0.24 9.09 17.47
CA PRO A 956 1.50 8.42 17.77
C PRO A 956 2.58 8.61 16.71
N GLY A 957 3.81 8.89 17.16
CA GLY A 957 4.95 9.17 16.27
C GLY A 957 5.06 10.62 15.78
N THR A 958 4.14 11.51 16.17
CA THR A 958 4.34 12.96 16.00
C THR A 958 5.14 13.54 17.17
N PHE A 959 5.95 14.58 16.90
CA PHE A 959 6.68 15.31 17.96
C PHE A 959 5.75 15.85 19.05
N HIS A 960 4.51 16.24 18.69
CA HIS A 960 3.49 16.65 19.66
C HIS A 960 3.06 15.51 20.57
N HIS A 961 2.98 14.26 20.08
CA HIS A 961 2.67 13.10 20.90
C HIS A 961 3.80 12.76 21.88
N GLU A 962 5.06 12.81 21.44
CA GLU A 962 6.23 12.58 22.31
C GLU A 962 6.37 13.69 23.38
N ALA A 963 6.10 14.95 23.02
CA ALA A 963 6.08 16.07 23.95
C ALA A 963 4.93 15.94 24.96
N GLU A 964 3.70 15.68 24.50
CA GLU A 964 2.54 15.43 25.37
C GLU A 964 2.77 14.22 26.28
N GLU A 965 3.33 13.10 25.81
CA GLU A 965 3.65 11.94 26.64
C GLU A 965 4.69 12.29 27.73
N THR A 966 5.73 13.04 27.36
CA THR A 966 6.77 13.47 28.31
C THR A 966 6.22 14.43 29.37
N GLU A 967 5.38 15.39 28.96
CA GLU A 967 4.69 16.32 29.86
C GLU A 967 3.73 15.55 30.80
N ILE A 968 2.93 14.63 30.26
CA ILE A 968 2.01 13.76 31.03
C ILE A 968 2.78 12.89 32.04
N LEU A 969 3.94 12.34 31.68
CA LEU A 969 4.79 11.57 32.60
C LEU A 969 5.38 12.45 33.71
N HIS A 970 5.72 13.71 33.42
CA HIS A 970 6.17 14.68 34.42
C HIS A 970 5.02 15.06 35.37
N ASP A 971 3.87 15.41 34.83
CA ASP A 971 2.66 15.80 35.58
C ASP A 971 2.15 14.64 36.46
N LEU A 972 2.24 13.39 35.99
CA LEU A 972 1.91 12.20 36.79
C LEU A 972 2.86 11.99 37.98
N ASN A 973 4.16 12.27 37.83
CA ASN A 973 5.09 12.22 38.96
C ASN A 973 4.81 13.35 39.94
N LEU A 974 4.58 14.57 39.45
CA LEU A 974 4.24 15.73 40.29
C LEU A 974 2.93 15.49 41.07
N GLN A 975 1.90 14.95 40.41
CA GLN A 975 0.64 14.57 41.05
C GLN A 975 0.80 13.44 42.07
N ARG A 976 1.68 12.46 41.84
CA ARG A 976 2.02 11.42 42.84
C ARG A 976 2.68 12.02 44.07
N GLU A 977 3.64 12.93 43.89
CA GLU A 977 4.31 13.62 45.01
C GLU A 977 3.34 14.51 45.81
N LEU A 978 2.42 15.20 45.13
CA LEU A 978 1.38 16.03 45.75
C LEU A 978 0.30 15.21 46.47
N ALA A 979 -0.18 14.12 45.86
CA ALA A 979 -1.19 13.23 46.46
C ALA A 979 -0.66 12.53 47.72
N ALA A 980 0.61 12.13 47.72
CA ALA A 980 1.28 11.53 48.87
C ALA A 980 1.40 12.48 50.09
N GLN A 981 1.17 13.78 49.93
CA GLN A 981 1.34 14.79 50.99
C GLN A 981 0.01 15.34 51.56
N ASN A 982 -1.09 15.32 50.80
CA ASN A 982 -2.28 16.15 51.10
C ASN A 982 -3.62 15.44 51.29
N GLU A 983 -3.76 14.14 51.02
CA GLU A 983 -5.03 13.44 51.19
C GLU A 983 -5.17 12.74 52.56
N VAL A 984 -6.39 12.71 53.09
CA VAL A 984 -6.77 11.81 54.19
C VAL A 984 -7.75 10.78 53.64
N SER A 985 -7.35 9.51 53.69
CA SER A 985 -8.18 8.37 53.32
C SER A 985 -8.74 7.70 54.58
N VAL A 986 -10.03 7.36 54.59
CA VAL A 986 -10.68 6.65 55.70
C VAL A 986 -11.47 5.44 55.23
N ILE A 987 -11.60 4.45 56.11
CA ILE A 987 -12.52 3.32 55.92
C ILE A 987 -13.95 3.79 56.17
N ASP A 988 -14.82 3.60 55.18
CA ASP A 988 -16.23 3.93 55.22
C ASP A 988 -17.04 2.74 54.68
N PHE A 989 -17.86 2.12 55.54
CA PHE A 989 -18.61 0.92 55.19
C PHE A 989 -19.91 1.18 54.41
N GLY A 990 -20.22 2.45 54.08
CA GLY A 990 -21.50 2.86 53.49
C GLY A 990 -22.64 3.04 54.50
N CYS A 991 -22.36 2.93 55.80
CA CYS A 991 -23.29 3.13 56.90
C CYS A 991 -22.56 3.69 58.13
N GLU A 992 -23.31 4.23 59.11
CA GLU A 992 -22.71 4.78 60.32
C GLU A 992 -21.98 3.70 61.14
N PHE A 993 -20.82 4.08 61.70
CA PHE A 993 -20.06 3.30 62.66
C PHE A 993 -19.98 4.05 64.01
N PRO A 994 -20.25 3.41 65.17
CA PRO A 994 -20.69 2.03 65.37
C PRO A 994 -22.03 1.71 64.68
N PHE A 995 -22.18 0.48 64.20
CA PHE A 995 -23.37 0.04 63.47
C PHE A 995 -24.59 -0.02 64.40
N LYS A 996 -25.62 0.77 64.10
CA LYS A 996 -26.90 0.79 64.84
C LYS A 996 -27.98 -0.10 64.20
N GLU A 997 -27.84 -0.36 62.89
CA GLU A 997 -28.77 -1.12 62.07
C GLU A 997 -28.02 -2.18 61.25
N ILE A 998 -28.71 -3.25 60.85
CA ILE A 998 -28.09 -4.33 60.06
C ILE A 998 -27.68 -3.76 58.68
N PRO A 999 -26.39 -3.86 58.27
CA PRO A 999 -25.94 -3.32 57.00
C PRO A 999 -26.72 -3.86 55.80
N HIS A 1000 -27.11 -2.98 54.88
CA HIS A 1000 -27.97 -3.28 53.72
C HIS A 1000 -27.54 -4.53 52.94
N LEU A 1001 -26.23 -4.78 52.81
CA LEU A 1001 -25.71 -5.95 52.10
C LEU A 1001 -26.14 -7.30 52.72
N ILE A 1002 -26.30 -7.37 54.04
CA ILE A 1002 -26.80 -8.57 54.74
C ILE A 1002 -28.32 -8.67 54.61
N GLN A 1003 -29.02 -7.53 54.74
CA GLN A 1003 -30.48 -7.45 54.58
C GLN A 1003 -30.92 -7.88 53.16
N GLN A 1004 -30.27 -7.34 52.12
CA GLN A 1004 -30.47 -7.73 50.73
C GLN A 1004 -30.30 -9.25 50.55
N GLY A 1005 -29.24 -9.83 51.12
CA GLY A 1005 -28.99 -11.28 51.03
C GLY A 1005 -30.11 -12.11 51.66
N TYR A 1006 -30.68 -11.63 52.78
CA TYR A 1006 -31.85 -12.24 53.40
C TYR A 1006 -33.10 -12.13 52.50
N ASP A 1007 -33.37 -10.95 51.95
CA ASP A 1007 -34.54 -10.69 51.12
C ASP A 1007 -34.53 -11.46 49.79
N GLU A 1008 -33.35 -11.66 49.19
CA GLU A 1008 -33.17 -12.55 48.03
C GLU A 1008 -33.44 -14.02 48.38
N THR A 1009 -33.11 -14.47 49.60
CA THR A 1009 -33.40 -15.86 50.05
C THR A 1009 -34.86 -16.13 50.35
N LEU A 1010 -35.76 -15.13 50.28
CA LEU A 1010 -37.20 -15.32 50.46
C LEU A 1010 -37.84 -16.27 49.42
N THR A 1011 -37.10 -16.60 48.35
CA THR A 1011 -37.47 -17.57 47.30
C THR A 1011 -37.04 -19.02 47.56
N ILE A 1012 -36.42 -19.31 48.71
CA ILE A 1012 -35.78 -20.60 49.04
C ILE A 1012 -36.52 -21.29 50.21
N ASN A 1013 -36.42 -22.63 50.25
CA ASN A 1013 -36.98 -23.56 51.24
C ASN A 1013 -37.19 -22.98 52.66
N ASP A 1014 -38.40 -23.13 53.20
CA ASP A 1014 -38.84 -22.48 54.44
C ASP A 1014 -37.98 -22.80 55.67
N ARG A 1015 -37.35 -23.99 55.75
CA ARG A 1015 -36.49 -24.37 56.89
C ARG A 1015 -35.11 -23.70 56.82
N ILE A 1016 -34.63 -23.37 55.62
CA ILE A 1016 -33.42 -22.56 55.39
C ILE A 1016 -33.74 -21.10 55.75
N LYS A 1017 -34.86 -20.58 55.24
CA LYS A 1017 -35.37 -19.24 55.55
C LYS A 1017 -35.54 -19.04 57.05
N ALA A 1018 -36.18 -19.97 57.76
CA ALA A 1018 -36.36 -19.92 59.22
C ALA A 1018 -35.02 -19.88 59.99
N HIS A 1019 -33.96 -20.54 59.50
CA HIS A 1019 -32.63 -20.46 60.10
C HIS A 1019 -31.97 -19.10 59.86
N TYR A 1020 -32.15 -18.50 58.67
CA TYR A 1020 -31.72 -17.13 58.43
C TYR A 1020 -32.56 -16.11 59.23
N SER A 1021 -33.85 -16.33 59.46
CA SER A 1021 -34.66 -15.48 60.34
C SER A 1021 -34.10 -15.48 61.77
N VAL A 1022 -33.69 -16.63 62.31
CA VAL A 1022 -32.97 -16.70 63.60
C VAL A 1022 -31.66 -15.91 63.54
N THR A 1023 -30.90 -15.97 62.44
CA THR A 1023 -29.69 -15.15 62.25
C THR A 1023 -30.00 -13.64 62.34
N MET A 1024 -31.04 -13.18 61.63
CA MET A 1024 -31.42 -11.77 61.58
C MET A 1024 -31.94 -11.27 62.94
N SER A 1025 -32.75 -12.08 63.64
CA SER A 1025 -33.19 -11.76 65.01
C SER A 1025 -32.03 -11.74 66.01
N SER A 1026 -31.10 -12.70 65.93
CA SER A 1026 -29.89 -12.77 66.76
C SER A 1026 -29.01 -11.54 66.56
N LEU A 1027 -28.77 -11.14 65.31
CA LEU A 1027 -27.99 -9.96 64.97
C LEU A 1027 -28.69 -8.67 65.39
N SER A 1028 -30.00 -8.55 65.16
CA SER A 1028 -30.78 -7.36 65.54
C SER A 1028 -30.90 -7.17 67.05
N GLY A 1029 -30.95 -8.26 67.83
CA GLY A 1029 -31.01 -8.20 69.30
C GLY A 1029 -29.67 -7.87 69.95
N HIS A 1030 -28.55 -8.10 69.26
CA HIS A 1030 -27.21 -7.98 69.80
C HIS A 1030 -26.27 -7.07 68.98
N ILE A 1031 -26.80 -6.13 68.20
CA ILE A 1031 -25.98 -5.35 67.27
C ILE A 1031 -24.92 -4.49 67.98
N ASP A 1032 -25.26 -3.90 69.13
CA ASP A 1032 -24.33 -3.13 69.98
C ASP A 1032 -23.23 -3.98 70.63
N HIS A 1033 -23.38 -5.32 70.65
CA HIS A 1033 -22.41 -6.22 71.27
C HIS A 1033 -21.02 -6.04 70.62
N PRO A 1034 -19.92 -5.90 71.39
CA PRO A 1034 -18.63 -5.50 70.84
C PRO A 1034 -18.12 -6.44 69.75
N PHE A 1035 -18.40 -7.74 69.84
CA PHE A 1035 -17.99 -8.71 68.82
C PHE A 1035 -18.92 -8.72 67.59
N CYS A 1036 -20.18 -8.31 67.70
CA CYS A 1036 -21.05 -8.09 66.53
C CYS A 1036 -20.53 -6.94 65.67
N GLN A 1037 -20.08 -5.85 66.31
CA GLN A 1037 -19.42 -4.73 65.64
C GLN A 1037 -18.17 -5.20 64.86
N LEU A 1038 -17.29 -5.97 65.50
CA LEU A 1038 -16.10 -6.57 64.85
C LEU A 1038 -16.50 -7.51 63.69
N MET A 1039 -17.50 -8.36 63.89
CA MET A 1039 -18.01 -9.27 62.86
C MET A 1039 -18.44 -8.50 61.61
N LEU A 1040 -19.21 -7.43 61.76
CA LEU A 1040 -19.67 -6.60 60.65
C LEU A 1040 -18.50 -5.92 59.91
N MET A 1041 -17.50 -5.39 60.62
CA MET A 1041 -16.27 -4.85 60.00
C MET A 1041 -15.57 -5.89 59.11
N LEU A 1042 -15.39 -7.12 59.62
CA LEU A 1042 -14.73 -8.21 58.90
C LEU A 1042 -15.54 -8.69 57.67
N ILE A 1043 -16.87 -8.80 57.81
CA ILE A 1043 -17.76 -9.23 56.72
C ILE A 1043 -17.78 -8.20 55.59
N LEU A 1044 -18.00 -6.92 55.91
CA LEU A 1044 -18.09 -5.86 54.91
C LEU A 1044 -16.76 -5.67 54.19
N THR A 1045 -15.62 -5.82 54.88
CA THR A 1045 -14.29 -5.79 54.26
C THR A 1045 -14.04 -6.95 53.29
N ILE A 1046 -14.46 -8.16 53.64
CA ILE A 1046 -14.35 -9.33 52.76
C ILE A 1046 -15.26 -9.20 51.53
N CYS A 1047 -16.48 -8.70 51.70
CA CYS A 1047 -17.41 -8.49 50.58
C CYS A 1047 -17.10 -7.22 49.75
N ALA A 1048 -16.32 -6.26 50.26
CA ALA A 1048 -15.84 -5.11 49.47
C ALA A 1048 -14.99 -5.57 48.27
N SER A 1049 -14.17 -6.61 48.45
CA SER A 1049 -13.22 -7.12 47.47
C SER A 1049 -13.84 -7.35 46.08
N THR A 1050 -13.20 -6.87 45.01
CA THR A 1050 -13.63 -7.11 43.62
C THR A 1050 -13.51 -8.57 43.19
N GLU A 1051 -12.55 -9.30 43.75
CA GLU A 1051 -12.36 -10.74 43.52
C GLU A 1051 -12.74 -11.53 44.77
N THR A 1052 -13.34 -12.72 44.60
CA THR A 1052 -13.78 -13.54 45.75
C THR A 1052 -12.58 -14.06 46.55
N PRO A 1053 -12.42 -13.71 47.85
CA PRO A 1053 -11.30 -14.18 48.65
C PRO A 1053 -11.44 -15.65 49.03
N GLN A 1054 -10.32 -16.39 49.00
CA GLN A 1054 -10.24 -17.77 49.48
C GLN A 1054 -8.94 -18.05 50.25
N VAL A 1055 -9.02 -19.01 51.17
CA VAL A 1055 -7.87 -19.65 51.80
C VAL A 1055 -7.81 -21.08 51.27
N LEU A 1056 -6.71 -21.45 50.62
CA LEU A 1056 -6.48 -22.80 50.07
C LEU A 1056 -6.29 -23.84 51.21
N PRO A 1057 -6.32 -25.16 50.92
CA PRO A 1057 -5.83 -26.16 51.87
C PRO A 1057 -4.38 -25.84 52.26
N GLU A 1058 -4.04 -26.03 53.54
CA GLU A 1058 -2.69 -25.88 54.12
C GLU A 1058 -2.08 -24.46 54.10
N ALA A 1059 -2.54 -23.57 53.23
CA ALA A 1059 -2.18 -22.15 53.21
C ALA A 1059 -2.62 -21.41 54.49
N ARG A 1060 -1.87 -20.34 54.82
CA ARG A 1060 -2.13 -19.41 55.93
C ARG A 1060 -2.27 -17.96 55.46
N GLU A 1061 -2.66 -17.76 54.21
CA GLU A 1061 -2.77 -16.47 53.53
C GLU A 1061 -4.07 -16.43 52.71
N PHE A 1062 -4.59 -15.23 52.48
CA PHE A 1062 -5.69 -15.02 51.54
C PHE A 1062 -5.18 -14.98 50.09
N SER A 1063 -5.96 -15.58 49.19
CA SER A 1063 -5.69 -15.69 47.76
C SER A 1063 -6.99 -15.49 46.96
N VAL A 1064 -6.88 -15.21 45.67
CA VAL A 1064 -8.03 -15.03 44.78
C VAL A 1064 -8.62 -16.39 44.36
N SER A 1065 -9.95 -16.47 44.19
CA SER A 1065 -10.65 -17.62 43.63
C SER A 1065 -10.20 -17.93 42.19
N THR A 1066 -9.73 -19.15 41.94
CA THR A 1066 -9.47 -19.64 40.57
C THR A 1066 -10.73 -20.17 39.87
N ASP A 1067 -11.83 -20.36 40.61
CA ASP A 1067 -13.17 -20.59 40.03
C ASP A 1067 -13.74 -19.22 39.62
N ASN A 1068 -13.80 -18.96 38.32
CA ASN A 1068 -14.18 -17.68 37.68
C ASN A 1068 -15.66 -17.24 37.92
N ARG A 1069 -16.33 -17.82 38.91
CA ARG A 1069 -17.67 -17.42 39.35
C ARG A 1069 -17.52 -16.47 40.53
N HIS A 1070 -17.61 -15.18 40.26
CA HIS A 1070 -17.81 -14.18 41.32
C HIS A 1070 -19.00 -14.60 42.18
N ARG A 1071 -18.80 -14.64 43.50
CA ARG A 1071 -19.90 -14.95 44.42
C ARG A 1071 -20.74 -13.70 44.62
N ASP A 1072 -22.04 -13.90 44.62
CA ASP A 1072 -23.00 -12.92 45.09
C ASP A 1072 -22.57 -12.39 46.46
N LYS A 1073 -22.37 -11.07 46.54
CA LYS A 1073 -21.82 -10.38 47.71
C LYS A 1073 -22.83 -10.30 48.85
N ALA A 1074 -24.12 -10.24 48.56
CA ALA A 1074 -25.19 -10.18 49.53
C ALA A 1074 -25.41 -11.56 50.17
N GLN A 1075 -25.46 -12.61 49.34
CA GLN A 1075 -25.49 -14.00 49.80
C GLN A 1075 -24.23 -14.38 50.61
N LEU A 1076 -23.04 -13.93 50.17
CA LEU A 1076 -21.79 -14.15 50.92
C LEU A 1076 -21.84 -13.47 52.31
N ALA A 1077 -22.34 -12.24 52.38
CA ALA A 1077 -22.43 -11.50 53.64
C ALA A 1077 -23.38 -12.18 54.64
N LEU A 1078 -24.58 -12.59 54.19
CA LEU A 1078 -25.54 -13.33 55.02
C LEU A 1078 -24.95 -14.67 55.52
N VAL A 1079 -24.33 -15.46 54.64
CA VAL A 1079 -23.72 -16.74 55.03
C VAL A 1079 -22.56 -16.53 56.01
N MET A 1080 -21.76 -15.48 55.85
CA MET A 1080 -20.72 -15.15 56.83
C MET A 1080 -21.32 -14.77 58.19
N ALA A 1081 -22.32 -13.88 58.23
CA ALA A 1081 -23.00 -13.50 59.47
C ALA A 1081 -23.58 -14.72 60.20
N THR A 1082 -24.36 -15.56 59.50
CA THR A 1082 -24.90 -16.82 60.04
C THR A 1082 -23.80 -17.70 60.64
N ARG A 1083 -22.72 -17.96 59.89
CA ARG A 1083 -21.65 -18.86 60.34
C ARG A 1083 -20.80 -18.27 61.46
N MET A 1084 -20.69 -16.96 61.57
CA MET A 1084 -19.95 -16.28 62.65
C MET A 1084 -20.78 -16.21 63.94
N LEU A 1085 -22.08 -15.92 63.83
CA LEU A 1085 -23.03 -15.90 64.96
C LEU A 1085 -23.20 -17.28 65.62
N TRP A 1086 -23.13 -18.38 64.88
CA TRP A 1086 -23.13 -19.73 65.46
C TRP A 1086 -22.09 -19.93 66.58
N PHE A 1087 -20.91 -19.33 66.47
CA PHE A 1087 -19.85 -19.47 67.47
C PHE A 1087 -19.90 -18.40 68.56
N LEU A 1088 -20.60 -17.27 68.32
CA LEU A 1088 -20.75 -16.16 69.25
C LEU A 1088 -21.94 -16.36 70.20
N PHE A 1089 -23.09 -16.78 69.65
CA PHE A 1089 -24.32 -17.06 70.41
C PHE A 1089 -24.77 -18.51 70.17
N PRO A 1090 -23.96 -19.53 70.54
CA PRO A 1090 -24.23 -20.93 70.20
C PRO A 1090 -25.54 -21.49 70.78
N ASN A 1091 -26.11 -20.82 71.80
CA ASN A 1091 -27.38 -21.20 72.44
C ASN A 1091 -28.63 -20.79 71.63
N GLU A 1092 -28.50 -19.84 70.69
CA GLU A 1092 -29.63 -19.37 69.86
C GLU A 1092 -29.87 -20.23 68.62
N PHE A 1093 -28.89 -21.07 68.26
CA PHE A 1093 -28.95 -21.95 67.09
C PHE A 1093 -28.98 -23.42 67.52
N SER A 1094 -29.93 -24.21 66.99
CA SER A 1094 -29.99 -25.63 67.33
C SER A 1094 -28.82 -26.40 66.70
N TRP A 1095 -27.99 -27.06 67.52
CA TRP A 1095 -26.87 -27.90 67.07
C TRP A 1095 -27.28 -29.36 66.83
N THR A 1096 -28.36 -29.81 67.46
CA THR A 1096 -28.94 -31.15 67.33
C THR A 1096 -30.14 -31.16 66.39
N GLU A 1097 -30.54 -32.33 65.89
CA GLU A 1097 -31.73 -32.48 65.05
C GLU A 1097 -32.97 -32.66 65.94
N ASP A 1098 -33.74 -31.59 66.09
CA ASP A 1098 -35.05 -31.60 66.76
C ASP A 1098 -36.17 -31.57 65.70
N PRO A 1099 -37.09 -32.56 65.67
CA PRO A 1099 -38.25 -32.56 64.76
C PRO A 1099 -39.21 -31.38 64.94
N TRP A 1100 -39.27 -30.78 66.13
CA TRP A 1100 -40.22 -29.71 66.47
C TRP A 1100 -39.71 -28.30 66.12
N VAL A 1101 -38.42 -28.16 65.79
CA VAL A 1101 -37.82 -26.88 65.40
C VAL A 1101 -37.90 -26.70 63.87
N ASN A 1102 -38.60 -25.67 63.43
CA ASN A 1102 -38.79 -25.40 61.99
C ASN A 1102 -37.46 -25.05 61.29
N ALA A 1103 -36.62 -24.22 61.91
CA ALA A 1103 -35.27 -23.93 61.43
C ALA A 1103 -34.40 -25.20 61.34
N LEU A 1104 -33.51 -25.27 60.35
CA LEU A 1104 -32.51 -26.35 60.28
C LEU A 1104 -31.53 -26.30 61.46
N SER A 1105 -30.97 -27.45 61.84
CA SER A 1105 -29.84 -27.48 62.77
C SER A 1105 -28.57 -26.96 62.10
N VAL A 1106 -27.59 -26.46 62.86
CA VAL A 1106 -26.28 -25.97 62.36
C VAL A 1106 -25.57 -27.02 61.49
N LYS A 1107 -25.73 -28.30 61.84
CA LYS A 1107 -25.23 -29.47 61.09
C LYS A 1107 -25.85 -29.59 59.70
N GLU A 1108 -27.18 -29.53 59.59
CA GLU A 1108 -27.86 -29.62 58.29
C GLU A 1108 -27.77 -28.32 57.48
N MET A 1109 -27.83 -27.16 58.14
CA MET A 1109 -27.62 -25.87 57.49
C MET A 1109 -26.21 -25.77 56.87
N THR A 1110 -25.18 -26.29 57.55
CA THR A 1110 -23.82 -26.39 56.99
C THR A 1110 -23.76 -27.22 55.69
N LYS A 1111 -24.60 -28.26 55.54
CA LYS A 1111 -24.73 -28.98 54.25
C LYS A 1111 -25.48 -28.16 53.21
N LYS A 1112 -26.60 -27.52 53.61
CA LYS A 1112 -27.54 -26.86 52.69
C LYS A 1112 -27.02 -25.54 52.10
N ILE A 1113 -26.23 -24.78 52.85
CA ILE A 1113 -25.54 -23.56 52.38
C ILE A 1113 -24.75 -23.82 51.08
N GLY A 1114 -24.18 -25.01 50.90
CA GLY A 1114 -23.45 -25.39 49.68
C GLY A 1114 -24.31 -25.84 48.49
N THR A 1115 -25.64 -25.85 48.60
CA THR A 1115 -26.56 -26.41 47.58
C THR A 1115 -27.62 -25.46 47.03
N CYS A 1116 -27.87 -24.32 47.67
CA CYS A 1116 -28.97 -23.41 47.31
C CYS A 1116 -28.49 -22.11 46.67
N THR A 1117 -27.84 -22.17 45.49
CA THR A 1117 -27.58 -20.97 44.67
C THR A 1117 -27.33 -21.31 43.19
N THR A 1118 -28.41 -21.37 42.39
CA THR A 1118 -28.56 -20.77 41.04
C THR A 1118 -29.76 -21.40 40.32
N ARG A 1119 -30.74 -20.58 39.92
CA ARG A 1119 -31.78 -20.96 38.94
C ARG A 1119 -31.41 -20.33 37.59
N LEU A 1120 -30.51 -20.97 36.86
CA LEU A 1120 -30.12 -20.50 35.52
C LEU A 1120 -31.34 -20.49 34.58
N THR A 1121 -31.52 -19.37 33.88
CA THR A 1121 -32.56 -19.17 32.86
C THR A 1121 -32.21 -19.87 31.55
N GLY A 1122 -32.21 -21.20 31.58
CA GLY A 1122 -32.18 -22.06 30.38
C GLY A 1122 -31.22 -23.25 30.47
N GLY A 1123 -31.78 -24.46 30.32
CA GLY A 1123 -31.02 -25.70 30.12
C GLY A 1123 -30.83 -26.56 31.38
N TRP A 1124 -31.33 -27.80 31.33
CA TRP A 1124 -31.12 -28.81 32.37
C TRP A 1124 -29.81 -29.58 32.09
N ILE A 1125 -28.83 -29.50 33.00
CA ILE A 1125 -27.73 -30.47 33.11
C ILE A 1125 -27.41 -30.70 34.59
N GLU A 1126 -27.67 -31.90 35.10
CA GLU A 1126 -27.20 -32.33 36.43
C GLU A 1126 -25.70 -32.68 36.37
N ALA A 1127 -24.84 -31.72 36.67
CA ALA A 1127 -23.41 -31.94 36.80
C ALA A 1127 -23.04 -32.37 38.23
N ASN A 1128 -23.03 -33.69 38.49
CA ASN A 1128 -22.53 -34.26 39.75
C ASN A 1128 -21.03 -34.01 39.92
N VAL A 1129 -20.66 -32.88 40.55
CA VAL A 1129 -19.28 -32.52 40.90
C VAL A 1129 -19.19 -32.28 42.41
N THR A 1130 -18.57 -33.22 43.11
CA THR A 1130 -18.33 -33.16 44.56
C THR A 1130 -17.21 -32.18 44.91
N SER A 1131 -17.54 -30.88 44.93
CA SER A 1131 -16.66 -29.83 45.48
C SER A 1131 -17.12 -29.41 46.87
N GLU A 1132 -16.33 -29.69 47.91
CA GLU A 1132 -16.75 -29.44 49.30
C GLU A 1132 -16.90 -27.94 49.62
N HIS A 1133 -18.15 -27.55 49.93
CA HIS A 1133 -18.52 -26.40 50.77
C HIS A 1133 -18.27 -25.01 50.14
N LYS A 1134 -19.00 -24.70 49.05
CA LYS A 1134 -19.17 -23.32 48.55
C LYS A 1134 -20.06 -22.50 49.50
N GLY A 1135 -19.88 -21.18 49.53
CA GLY A 1135 -20.37 -20.28 50.59
C GLY A 1135 -19.18 -19.66 51.32
N THR A 1136 -19.01 -19.96 52.61
CA THR A 1136 -17.81 -19.60 53.39
C THR A 1136 -17.24 -20.84 54.08
N ASN A 1137 -15.98 -21.18 53.81
CA ASN A 1137 -15.34 -22.33 54.45
C ASN A 1137 -14.77 -21.97 55.84
N ASN A 1138 -14.53 -22.98 56.67
CA ASN A 1138 -13.97 -22.80 58.01
C ASN A 1138 -12.50 -22.33 58.02
N ARG A 1139 -11.80 -22.39 56.88
CA ARG A 1139 -10.43 -21.85 56.74
C ARG A 1139 -10.45 -20.33 56.71
N ILE A 1140 -11.46 -19.71 56.07
CA ILE A 1140 -11.69 -18.26 56.09
C ILE A 1140 -11.99 -17.77 57.51
N LEU A 1141 -12.92 -18.41 58.23
CA LEU A 1141 -13.26 -18.00 59.62
C LEU A 1141 -12.04 -18.11 60.56
N ARG A 1142 -11.21 -19.13 60.38
CA ARG A 1142 -9.92 -19.30 61.09
C ARG A 1142 -8.91 -18.21 60.72
N GLN A 1143 -8.79 -17.87 59.43
CA GLN A 1143 -7.86 -16.85 58.94
C GLN A 1143 -8.28 -15.42 59.35
N LEU A 1144 -9.58 -15.15 59.42
CA LEU A 1144 -10.14 -13.94 60.04
C LEU A 1144 -9.95 -13.88 61.57
N GLY A 1145 -9.32 -14.90 62.19
CA GLY A 1145 -9.11 -14.98 63.64
C GLY A 1145 -10.39 -15.01 64.46
N TRP A 1146 -11.53 -15.34 63.85
CA TRP A 1146 -12.83 -15.43 64.54
C TRP A 1146 -12.95 -16.70 65.37
N VAL A 1147 -12.32 -17.78 64.89
CA VAL A 1147 -12.35 -19.12 65.49
C VAL A 1147 -10.98 -19.77 65.47
N ARG A 1148 -10.64 -20.45 66.56
CA ARG A 1148 -9.49 -21.34 66.65
C ARG A 1148 -9.91 -22.79 66.46
N SER A 1149 -9.03 -23.61 65.89
CA SER A 1149 -9.27 -25.05 65.75
C SER A 1149 -8.30 -25.87 66.60
N ARG A 1150 -8.82 -26.95 67.21
CA ARG A 1150 -8.03 -27.87 68.05
C ARG A 1150 -7.43 -29.06 67.28
N GLY A 1151 -7.60 -29.12 65.95
CA GLY A 1151 -7.18 -30.26 65.13
C GLY A 1151 -6.27 -29.88 63.95
N SER A 1152 -5.42 -30.81 63.52
CA SER A 1152 -4.46 -30.66 62.42
C SER A 1152 -5.06 -30.74 61.01
N ARG A 1153 -6.39 -30.80 60.87
CA ARG A 1153 -7.06 -30.91 59.56
C ARG A 1153 -6.86 -29.64 58.73
N ALA A 1154 -6.49 -29.80 57.46
CA ALA A 1154 -6.39 -28.70 56.50
C ALA A 1154 -7.69 -27.87 56.43
N THR A 1155 -8.85 -28.53 56.52
CA THR A 1155 -10.18 -27.92 56.67
C THR A 1155 -10.82 -28.37 57.99
N PRO A 1156 -10.98 -27.48 59.00
CA PRO A 1156 -11.68 -27.82 60.25
C PRO A 1156 -13.18 -28.08 60.06
N ARG A 1157 -13.77 -29.00 60.83
CA ARG A 1157 -15.24 -29.09 60.99
C ARG A 1157 -15.71 -28.07 62.04
N ASN A 1158 -17.00 -27.72 62.04
CA ASN A 1158 -17.56 -26.80 63.06
C ASN A 1158 -17.32 -27.32 64.50
N THR A 1159 -17.40 -28.65 64.70
CA THR A 1159 -17.09 -29.35 65.96
C THR A 1159 -15.63 -29.24 66.40
N ASP A 1160 -14.73 -28.97 65.46
CA ASP A 1160 -13.29 -28.96 65.67
C ASP A 1160 -12.81 -27.51 65.97
N MET A 1161 -13.74 -26.57 66.14
CA MET A 1161 -13.49 -25.14 66.34
C MET A 1161 -14.20 -24.59 67.59
N THR A 1162 -13.61 -23.57 68.20
CA THR A 1162 -14.29 -22.69 69.16
C THR A 1162 -14.13 -21.25 68.69
N ILE A 1163 -14.98 -20.34 69.17
CA ILE A 1163 -14.67 -18.91 69.12
C ILE A 1163 -13.28 -18.65 69.75
N GLU A 1164 -12.59 -17.63 69.26
CA GLU A 1164 -11.34 -17.17 69.89
C GLU A 1164 -11.64 -16.41 71.20
N SER A 1165 -10.65 -16.27 72.08
CA SER A 1165 -10.85 -15.63 73.38
C SER A 1165 -11.24 -14.15 73.27
N ASP A 1166 -12.14 -13.74 74.17
CA ASP A 1166 -12.69 -12.40 74.29
C ASP A 1166 -11.61 -11.30 74.30
N VAL A 1167 -10.47 -11.57 74.94
CA VAL A 1167 -9.31 -10.66 74.99
C VAL A 1167 -8.73 -10.41 73.60
N ILE A 1168 -8.56 -11.46 72.78
CA ILE A 1168 -8.01 -11.35 71.42
C ILE A 1168 -9.02 -10.69 70.49
N LEU A 1169 -10.32 -11.03 70.61
CA LEU A 1169 -11.38 -10.39 69.82
C LEU A 1169 -11.55 -8.91 70.18
N MET A 1170 -11.48 -8.54 71.47
CA MET A 1170 -11.57 -7.15 71.89
C MET A 1170 -10.35 -6.33 71.47
N GLN A 1171 -9.13 -6.88 71.61
CA GLN A 1171 -7.92 -6.23 71.11
C GLN A 1171 -8.01 -6.01 69.59
N ARG A 1172 -8.37 -7.04 68.81
CA ARG A 1172 -8.51 -6.92 67.35
C ARG A 1172 -9.56 -5.89 66.94
N LYS A 1173 -10.63 -5.69 67.73
CA LYS A 1173 -11.59 -4.59 67.51
C LYS A 1173 -10.93 -3.24 67.71
N ILE A 1174 -10.19 -3.04 68.80
CA ILE A 1174 -9.48 -1.79 69.10
C ILE A 1174 -8.49 -1.49 67.97
N ASP A 1175 -7.61 -2.45 67.64
CA ASP A 1175 -6.60 -2.29 66.60
C ASP A 1175 -7.23 -1.90 65.25
N LEU A 1176 -8.33 -2.55 64.85
CA LEU A 1176 -9.02 -2.25 63.59
C LEU A 1176 -9.71 -0.88 63.61
N VAL A 1177 -10.26 -0.44 64.74
CA VAL A 1177 -10.85 0.90 64.87
C VAL A 1177 -9.75 1.97 64.79
N GLU A 1178 -8.60 1.77 65.44
CA GLU A 1178 -7.42 2.65 65.31
C GLU A 1178 -6.79 2.64 63.90
N ALA A 1179 -7.06 1.60 63.11
CA ALA A 1179 -6.65 1.51 61.72
C ALA A 1179 -7.67 2.11 60.72
N MET A 1180 -8.89 2.47 61.12
CA MET A 1180 -9.90 3.03 60.17
C MET A 1180 -9.46 4.35 59.52
N SER A 1181 -8.53 5.09 60.14
CA SER A 1181 -7.88 6.29 59.59
C SER A 1181 -6.67 6.00 58.67
N ARG A 1182 -6.32 4.71 58.50
CA ARG A 1182 -5.17 4.22 57.73
C ARG A 1182 -5.60 3.00 56.90
N PRO A 1183 -6.32 3.19 55.78
CA PRO A 1183 -6.94 2.08 55.04
C PRO A 1183 -5.99 0.96 54.58
N ALA A 1184 -4.74 1.27 54.28
CA ALA A 1184 -3.73 0.26 53.95
C ALA A 1184 -3.48 -0.70 55.14
N ASP A 1185 -3.18 -0.15 56.33
CA ASP A 1185 -2.99 -0.92 57.56
C ASP A 1185 -4.24 -1.73 57.92
N PHE A 1186 -5.42 -1.10 57.81
CA PHE A 1186 -6.71 -1.74 58.08
C PHE A 1186 -6.92 -2.99 57.22
N ILE A 1187 -6.76 -2.86 55.90
CA ILE A 1187 -6.91 -3.97 54.96
C ILE A 1187 -5.83 -5.02 55.20
N ALA A 1188 -4.58 -4.61 55.44
CA ALA A 1188 -3.48 -5.52 55.77
C ALA A 1188 -3.77 -6.37 57.04
N MET A 1189 -4.44 -5.79 58.04
CA MET A 1189 -4.85 -6.48 59.27
C MET A 1189 -6.06 -7.42 59.09
N VAL A 1190 -6.96 -7.15 58.13
CA VAL A 1190 -8.07 -8.08 57.81
C VAL A 1190 -7.57 -9.26 56.99
N PHE A 1191 -6.77 -9.02 55.94
CA PHE A 1191 -6.24 -10.06 55.06
C PHE A 1191 -4.92 -10.68 55.54
N MET A 1192 -4.36 -10.21 56.65
CA MET A 1192 -3.07 -10.66 57.23
C MET A 1192 -1.90 -10.66 56.23
N THR A 1193 -1.81 -9.61 55.41
CA THR A 1193 -0.78 -9.49 54.36
C THR A 1193 -0.50 -8.04 54.01
N GLN A 1194 0.75 -7.75 53.64
CA GLN A 1194 1.18 -6.44 53.12
C GLN A 1194 1.07 -6.35 51.57
N ASP A 1195 0.36 -7.30 50.94
CA ASP A 1195 0.07 -7.24 49.49
C ASP A 1195 -1.00 -6.17 49.22
N GLU A 1196 -0.55 -4.99 48.80
CA GLU A 1196 -1.37 -3.82 48.43
C GLU A 1196 -2.51 -4.16 47.48
N THR A 1197 -2.44 -5.23 46.67
CA THR A 1197 -3.54 -5.61 45.77
C THR A 1197 -4.86 -5.85 46.52
N TRP A 1198 -4.84 -6.20 47.81
CA TRP A 1198 -6.07 -6.26 48.61
C TRP A 1198 -6.69 -4.89 48.89
N VAL A 1199 -5.88 -3.82 49.01
CA VAL A 1199 -6.37 -2.44 49.13
C VAL A 1199 -7.10 -2.04 47.84
N HIS A 1200 -6.45 -2.25 46.68
CA HIS A 1200 -7.05 -2.00 45.36
C HIS A 1200 -8.35 -2.80 45.13
N ARG A 1201 -8.43 -4.05 45.61
CA ARG A 1201 -9.65 -4.86 45.50
C ARG A 1201 -10.77 -4.39 46.43
N CYS A 1202 -10.46 -3.96 47.65
CA CYS A 1202 -11.45 -3.53 48.65
C CYS A 1202 -11.81 -2.03 48.59
N GLN A 1203 -11.44 -1.35 47.50
CA GLN A 1203 -11.62 0.09 47.32
C GLN A 1203 -13.04 0.64 47.58
N SER A 1204 -14.09 -0.17 47.44
CA SER A 1204 -15.48 0.28 47.64
C SER A 1204 -15.80 0.72 49.08
N ILE A 1205 -14.91 0.45 50.04
CA ILE A 1205 -15.01 0.92 51.43
C ILE A 1205 -13.93 1.93 51.83
N ILE A 1206 -13.28 2.59 50.85
CA ILE A 1206 -12.24 3.60 51.09
C ILE A 1206 -12.71 4.94 50.51
N ARG A 1207 -12.85 5.96 51.37
CA ARG A 1207 -13.15 7.34 50.96
C ARG A 1207 -11.93 8.23 51.16
N THR A 1208 -11.47 8.86 50.08
CA THR A 1208 -10.52 9.98 50.12
C THR A 1208 -11.27 11.29 50.37
N SER A 1209 -10.59 12.24 51.02
CA SER A 1209 -11.03 13.64 51.08
C SER A 1209 -9.82 14.58 51.14
N PRO A 1210 -9.86 15.72 50.44
CA PRO A 1210 -8.78 16.69 50.49
C PRO A 1210 -8.71 17.33 51.88
N ARG A 1211 -7.49 17.49 52.42
CA ARG A 1211 -7.28 18.31 53.62
C ARG A 1211 -7.77 19.73 53.36
N ARG A 1212 -8.70 20.22 54.18
CA ARG A 1212 -8.92 21.68 54.28
C ARG A 1212 -7.66 22.31 54.87
N PRO A 1213 -7.16 23.44 54.34
CA PRO A 1213 -6.12 24.19 55.02
C PRO A 1213 -6.63 24.66 56.38
N HIS A 1214 -5.78 24.62 57.39
CA HIS A 1214 -6.04 25.31 58.66
C HIS A 1214 -5.78 26.81 58.50
N ASN A 1215 -6.62 27.62 59.14
CA ASN A 1215 -6.32 29.02 59.49
C ASN A 1215 -5.38 29.06 60.70
#